data_AF-A0A2I1GV31-F1
#
_entry.id   AF-A0A2I1GV31-F1
#
_cell.length_a   1.000
_cell.length_b   1.000
_cell.length_c   1.000
_cell.angle_alpha   90.00
_cell.angle_beta   90.00
_cell.angle_gamma   90.00
#
_symmetry.space_group_name_H-M   'P 1'
#
loop_
_entity.id
_entity.type
_entity.pdbx_description
1 polymer ?
#
loop_
_entity_poly.entity_id
_entity_poly.type
_entity_poly.pdbx_seq_one_letter_code
_entity_poly.pdbx_strand_id
1 'polypeptide(L)'
;MTHRDVNNPILFEVSWEVANKVGGIYSVMRSKAPVTVHEFGDRYTLIGPLYYKTAMAEVEPEEVSNIPMREVLEEMSRQGIRWMYGRWLIESAPHVLLFDTGSVSTRLEEWKADLWKVASIPSPPNDQEVNDAILFGYLVTWFLNDFVAREKNAAVIAHFHDWLAAVGVPLIRKRHIDLATIFTSHATLLGRYLVSGSVDFYNNIKSFNVEEEAGKRGIYHRYHIERAAAHCSDVFTTVSQITAYEAEHLLRRKPDGVLPIGLNAVKFSAMHEFQNLHAQNKEKIHDFVRGHFYGHYDFDLDSTLYFFTAGHYEFKNKGVDTFIESLGRLNSRLIACNSPTTVVAFIVMPAATQSFAVESLKGQAVTKQLKETIKDITEKIGQRIFEKAARYAGGDIVDAIVEPEELLTSKDKVFLKRRVIALKRGGWPPIVTHNMVDDASDPILNAIRHVRLLNSPGDRVKVIFHPEFMNSGSPLIGLDYEDFVRGCHLGVFPSYYEPWGTAPAECTVMGVPCITSNLSGYGGFMEEILETPADYGIHIVDRRTRSTEESINQMADYMLQFCQKSRRQRITQRNRTERLSDLLDWKIMGMEYVRARKLALYRTYPDSFAGAEAGEFESYIKAKIPKPLSAPGSPRIKGSGSVADDEEITEGMSNFNIIDEENEETR
;
A
#
# COMPACT_ATOMS: atom_id res chain seq x y z
N MET A 1 -43.35 -16.56 -9.21
CA MET A 1 -42.01 -16.19 -8.70
C MET A 1 -42.07 -14.72 -8.34
N THR A 2 -41.69 -14.36 -7.11
CA THR A 2 -41.61 -12.93 -6.73
C THR A 2 -40.38 -12.36 -7.42
N HIS A 3 -40.59 -11.52 -8.45
CA HIS A 3 -39.49 -10.83 -9.11
C HIS A 3 -38.91 -9.79 -8.13
N ARG A 4 -37.68 -10.02 -7.69
CA ARG A 4 -36.89 -9.03 -6.96
C ARG A 4 -36.30 -8.02 -7.94
N ASP A 5 -36.25 -6.75 -7.56
CA ASP A 5 -35.58 -5.69 -8.32
C ASP A 5 -34.06 -5.90 -8.29
N VAL A 6 -33.51 -6.24 -9.45
CA VAL A 6 -32.07 -6.44 -9.68
C VAL A 6 -31.34 -5.14 -10.02
N ASN A 7 -32.05 -4.05 -10.32
CA ASN A 7 -31.46 -2.76 -10.69
C ASN A 7 -31.11 -1.92 -9.46
N ASN A 8 -31.87 -2.07 -8.37
CA ASN A 8 -31.61 -1.41 -7.08
C ASN A 8 -31.34 -2.42 -5.94
N PRO A 9 -30.30 -3.28 -6.06
CA PRO A 9 -30.02 -4.30 -5.07
C PRO A 9 -29.56 -3.70 -3.73
N ILE A 10 -29.71 -4.47 -2.65
CA ILE A 10 -29.10 -4.19 -1.33
C ILE A 10 -27.76 -4.91 -1.27
N LEU A 11 -26.71 -4.23 -0.79
CA LEU A 11 -25.36 -4.78 -0.68
C LEU A 11 -24.95 -4.92 0.78
N PHE A 12 -24.69 -6.16 1.18
CA PHE A 12 -23.99 -6.51 2.41
C PHE A 12 -22.56 -6.92 2.08
N GLU A 13 -21.58 -6.16 2.56
CA GLU A 13 -20.16 -6.49 2.37
C GLU A 13 -19.56 -6.96 3.70
N VAL A 14 -19.18 -8.23 3.75
CA VAL A 14 -18.85 -8.96 4.98
C VAL A 14 -17.34 -9.16 5.06
N SER A 15 -16.71 -8.67 6.13
CA SER A 15 -15.28 -8.88 6.36
C SER A 15 -14.96 -8.95 7.85
N TRP A 16 -13.91 -9.69 8.19
CA TRP A 16 -13.37 -9.74 9.55
C TRP A 16 -12.78 -8.39 10.02
N GLU A 17 -12.39 -7.54 9.06
CA GLU A 17 -11.67 -6.29 9.31
C GLU A 17 -12.57 -5.04 9.30
N VAL A 18 -13.90 -5.18 9.25
CA VAL A 18 -14.82 -4.04 9.37
C VAL A 18 -14.74 -3.47 10.78
N ALA A 19 -14.40 -2.18 10.91
CA ALA A 19 -14.19 -1.49 12.19
C ALA A 19 -13.20 -2.19 13.16
N ASN A 20 -12.26 -2.97 12.58
CA ASN A 20 -11.25 -3.71 13.31
C ASN A 20 -10.00 -3.90 12.44
N LYS A 21 -8.98 -3.06 12.65
CA LYS A 21 -7.74 -3.11 11.87
C LYS A 21 -6.85 -4.29 12.27
N VAL A 22 -6.93 -5.38 11.51
CA VAL A 22 -6.06 -6.57 11.68
C VAL A 22 -4.97 -6.62 10.61
N GLY A 23 -5.28 -6.25 9.37
CA GLY A 23 -4.40 -6.39 8.23
C GLY A 23 -4.67 -5.38 7.11
N GLY A 24 -4.43 -5.81 5.87
CA GLY A 24 -4.57 -4.97 4.69
C GLY A 24 -6.01 -4.76 4.26
N ILE A 25 -6.92 -5.70 4.57
CA ILE A 25 -8.31 -5.66 4.08
C ILE A 25 -9.05 -4.48 4.71
N TYR A 26 -8.74 -4.11 5.97
CA TYR A 26 -9.22 -2.88 6.60
C TYR A 26 -9.02 -1.66 5.69
N SER A 27 -7.82 -1.54 5.10
CA SER A 27 -7.47 -0.39 4.25
C SER A 27 -8.18 -0.45 2.90
N VAL A 28 -8.38 -1.65 2.34
CA VAL A 28 -9.18 -1.86 1.12
C VAL A 28 -10.63 -1.41 1.36
N MET A 29 -11.26 -1.94 2.39
CA MET A 29 -12.66 -1.65 2.73
C MET A 29 -12.86 -0.17 3.02
N ARG A 30 -11.95 0.41 3.82
CA ARG A 30 -11.98 1.84 4.18
C ARG A 30 -11.83 2.75 2.97
N SER A 31 -10.88 2.47 2.08
CA SER A 31 -10.62 3.34 0.91
C SER A 31 -11.62 3.16 -0.22
N LYS A 32 -12.25 1.98 -0.35
CA LYS A 32 -13.30 1.68 -1.32
C LYS A 32 -14.68 2.18 -0.89
N ALA A 33 -14.90 2.39 0.42
CA ALA A 33 -16.19 2.79 0.94
C ALA A 33 -16.80 4.03 0.23
N PRO A 34 -16.06 5.12 -0.05
CA PRO A 34 -16.63 6.28 -0.74
C PRO A 34 -17.26 5.98 -2.09
N VAL A 35 -16.58 5.22 -2.96
CA VAL A 35 -17.12 4.87 -4.28
C VAL A 35 -18.31 3.91 -4.17
N THR A 36 -18.31 3.04 -3.16
CA THR A 36 -19.42 2.09 -2.94
C THR A 36 -20.64 2.79 -2.37
N VAL A 37 -20.46 3.75 -1.44
CA VAL A 37 -21.53 4.60 -0.91
C VAL A 37 -22.09 5.50 -2.00
N HIS A 38 -21.26 6.00 -2.91
CA HIS A 38 -21.73 6.78 -4.05
C HIS A 38 -22.69 5.97 -4.95
N GLU A 39 -22.41 4.68 -5.16
CA GLU A 39 -23.23 3.78 -5.98
C GLU A 39 -24.51 3.30 -5.25
N PHE A 40 -24.41 2.95 -3.96
CA PHE A 40 -25.50 2.29 -3.23
C PHE A 40 -26.27 3.21 -2.28
N GLY A 41 -25.68 4.31 -1.82
CA GLY A 41 -26.22 5.13 -0.74
C GLY A 41 -26.51 4.29 0.50
N ASP A 42 -27.71 4.46 1.08
CA ASP A 42 -28.14 3.74 2.27
C ASP A 42 -28.42 2.24 2.05
N ARG A 43 -28.38 1.76 0.79
CA ARG A 43 -28.52 0.31 0.47
C ARG A 43 -27.24 -0.49 0.73
N TYR A 44 -26.17 0.16 1.18
CA TYR A 44 -24.89 -0.48 1.49
C TYR A 44 -24.67 -0.56 2.99
N THR A 45 -24.35 -1.77 3.46
CA THR A 45 -24.01 -2.02 4.88
C THR A 45 -22.85 -3.00 4.94
N LEU A 46 -21.80 -2.63 5.68
CA LEU A 46 -20.72 -3.57 5.97
C LEU A 46 -21.07 -4.42 7.20
N ILE A 47 -20.67 -5.68 7.20
CA ILE A 47 -20.90 -6.60 8.32
C ILE A 47 -19.56 -7.12 8.85
N GLY A 48 -19.37 -7.06 10.17
CA GLY A 48 -18.15 -7.53 10.83
C GLY A 48 -18.37 -8.05 12.25
N PRO A 49 -17.34 -8.64 12.88
CA PRO A 49 -17.37 -9.00 14.29
C PRO A 49 -17.31 -7.75 15.20
N LEU A 50 -18.07 -7.74 16.29
CA LEU A 50 -18.10 -6.64 17.27
C LEU A 50 -16.94 -6.78 18.27
N TYR A 51 -15.94 -5.93 18.12
CA TYR A 51 -14.90 -5.72 19.13
C TYR A 51 -15.13 -4.40 19.86
N TYR A 52 -15.65 -4.46 21.09
CA TYR A 52 -16.05 -3.27 21.85
C TYR A 52 -14.95 -2.19 21.94
N LYS A 53 -13.68 -2.59 22.09
CA LYS A 53 -12.55 -1.65 22.20
C LYS A 53 -12.36 -0.80 20.94
N THR A 54 -12.41 -1.41 19.75
CA THR A 54 -12.21 -0.69 18.48
C THR A 54 -13.50 -0.03 18.03
N ALA A 55 -14.65 -0.69 18.21
CA ALA A 55 -15.95 -0.14 17.84
C ALA A 55 -16.26 1.18 18.56
N MET A 56 -15.91 1.33 19.84
CA MET A 56 -16.07 2.60 20.58
C MET A 56 -15.26 3.76 19.98
N ALA A 57 -14.17 3.49 19.27
CA ALA A 57 -13.32 4.51 18.67
C ALA A 57 -13.63 4.78 17.19
N GLU A 58 -14.22 3.80 16.50
CA GLU A 58 -14.41 3.82 15.05
C GLU A 58 -15.88 3.87 14.61
N VAL A 59 -16.85 3.62 15.47
CA VAL A 59 -18.27 3.53 15.09
C VAL A 59 -19.11 4.51 15.88
N GLU A 60 -19.91 5.29 15.17
CA GLU A 60 -20.97 6.11 15.75
C GLU A 60 -22.29 5.31 15.73
N PRO A 61 -22.84 4.91 16.89
CA PRO A 61 -24.07 4.13 16.93
C PRO A 61 -25.27 4.91 16.36
N GLU A 62 -26.11 4.23 15.60
CA GLU A 62 -27.33 4.80 14.99
C GLU A 62 -28.51 3.82 15.17
N GLU A 63 -29.74 4.32 15.12
CA GLU A 63 -30.92 3.47 15.03
C GLU A 63 -31.04 2.82 13.65
N VAL A 64 -31.55 1.59 13.61
CA VAL A 64 -31.71 0.85 12.35
C VAL A 64 -32.89 1.43 11.55
N SER A 65 -32.60 2.11 10.44
CA SER A 65 -33.58 2.75 9.57
C SER A 65 -34.33 1.76 8.66
N ASN A 66 -33.65 0.71 8.20
CA ASN A 66 -34.25 -0.33 7.36
C ASN A 66 -35.19 -1.22 8.20
N ILE A 67 -36.49 -1.21 7.89
CA ILE A 67 -37.52 -1.92 8.67
C ILE A 67 -37.29 -3.44 8.70
N PRO A 68 -37.12 -4.15 7.56
CA PRO A 68 -36.80 -5.58 7.57
C PRO A 68 -35.57 -5.91 8.44
N MET A 69 -34.50 -5.11 8.34
CA MET A 69 -33.29 -5.28 9.14
C MET A 69 -33.58 -5.12 10.63
N ARG A 70 -34.29 -4.06 11.02
CA ARG A 70 -34.63 -3.78 12.42
C ARG A 70 -35.42 -4.94 13.03
N GLU A 71 -36.42 -5.45 12.34
CA GLU A 71 -37.24 -6.58 12.82
C GLU A 71 -36.43 -7.86 13.01
N VAL A 72 -35.50 -8.15 12.10
CA VAL A 72 -34.59 -9.31 12.24
C VAL A 72 -33.69 -9.12 13.45
N LEU A 73 -33.09 -7.94 13.60
CA LEU A 73 -32.16 -7.64 14.67
C LEU A 73 -32.84 -7.64 16.06
N GLU A 74 -34.07 -7.16 16.15
CA GLU A 74 -34.90 -7.27 17.36
C GLU A 74 -35.18 -8.73 17.72
N GLU A 75 -35.50 -9.58 16.75
CA GLU A 75 -35.71 -11.02 16.99
C GLU A 75 -34.41 -11.70 17.43
N MET A 76 -33.29 -11.38 16.78
CA MET A 76 -31.96 -11.85 17.21
C MET A 76 -31.65 -11.41 18.65
N SER A 77 -31.99 -10.17 19.04
CA SER A 77 -31.85 -9.71 20.42
C SER A 77 -32.73 -10.46 21.42
N ARG A 78 -33.97 -10.84 21.05
CA ARG A 78 -34.83 -11.71 21.89
C ARG A 78 -34.21 -13.08 22.12
N GLN A 79 -33.40 -13.56 21.18
CA GLN A 79 -32.63 -14.81 21.27
C GLN A 79 -31.30 -14.63 22.02
N GLY A 80 -31.03 -13.45 22.61
CA GLY A 80 -29.83 -13.14 23.39
C GLY A 80 -28.62 -12.70 22.56
N ILE A 81 -28.78 -12.48 21.26
CA ILE A 81 -27.69 -12.06 20.37
C ILE A 81 -27.44 -10.57 20.55
N ARG A 82 -26.18 -10.21 20.80
CA ARG A 82 -25.75 -8.80 20.89
C ARG A 82 -25.17 -8.35 19.56
N TRP A 83 -25.52 -7.14 19.16
CA TRP A 83 -25.05 -6.52 17.94
C TRP A 83 -24.97 -5.00 18.14
N MET A 84 -24.27 -4.33 17.22
CA MET A 84 -24.17 -2.87 17.14
C MET A 84 -24.42 -2.44 15.70
N TYR A 85 -25.29 -1.46 15.50
CA TYR A 85 -25.52 -0.82 14.21
C TYR A 85 -25.11 0.65 14.30
N GLY A 86 -24.57 1.21 13.21
CA GLY A 86 -24.12 2.58 13.19
C GLY A 86 -23.38 2.96 11.93
N ARG A 87 -22.60 4.04 12.01
CA ARG A 87 -21.79 4.60 10.93
C ARG A 87 -20.31 4.39 11.23
N TRP A 88 -19.55 3.85 10.28
CA TRP A 88 -18.10 3.78 10.42
C TRP A 88 -17.50 5.17 10.23
N LEU A 89 -16.71 5.65 11.19
CA LEU A 89 -16.07 6.97 11.22
C LEU A 89 -14.89 7.08 10.24
N ILE A 90 -15.21 6.90 8.96
CA ILE A 90 -14.33 7.04 7.81
C ILE A 90 -15.00 7.94 6.76
N GLU A 91 -14.29 8.24 5.67
CA GLU A 91 -14.85 9.03 4.56
C GLU A 91 -16.15 8.39 4.03
N SER A 92 -17.18 9.23 3.80
CA SER A 92 -18.54 8.84 3.40
C SER A 92 -19.39 8.08 4.44
N ALA A 93 -18.88 7.82 5.65
CA ALA A 93 -19.62 7.26 6.79
C ALA A 93 -20.60 6.12 6.41
N PRO A 94 -20.12 4.98 5.89
CA PRO A 94 -21.00 3.87 5.51
C PRO A 94 -21.64 3.23 6.74
N HIS A 95 -22.81 2.62 6.56
CA HIS A 95 -23.45 1.83 7.61
C HIS A 95 -22.64 0.57 7.93
N VAL A 96 -22.62 0.21 9.20
CA VAL A 96 -22.02 -1.03 9.71
C VAL A 96 -22.97 -1.77 10.63
N LEU A 97 -22.95 -3.10 10.53
CA LEU A 97 -23.60 -4.03 11.44
C LEU A 97 -22.54 -4.97 12.04
N LEU A 98 -22.32 -4.85 13.34
CA LEU A 98 -21.30 -5.61 14.05
C LEU A 98 -21.94 -6.64 14.99
N PHE A 99 -21.54 -7.90 14.86
CA PHE A 99 -22.08 -9.02 15.65
C PHE A 99 -21.12 -9.47 16.76
N ASP A 100 -21.62 -9.59 17.98
CA ASP A 100 -20.85 -10.11 19.10
C ASP A 100 -20.86 -11.64 19.11
N THR A 101 -19.77 -12.25 18.65
CA THR A 101 -19.59 -13.71 18.64
C THR A 101 -19.66 -14.31 20.05
N GLY A 102 -19.26 -13.56 21.09
CA GLY A 102 -19.33 -14.00 22.48
C GLY A 102 -20.76 -14.25 22.97
N SER A 103 -21.75 -13.53 22.40
CA SER A 103 -23.17 -13.68 22.76
C SER A 103 -23.78 -15.03 22.35
N VAL A 104 -23.11 -15.77 21.47
CA VAL A 104 -23.56 -17.08 20.95
C VAL A 104 -22.57 -18.20 21.19
N SER A 105 -21.61 -18.01 22.09
CA SER A 105 -20.58 -19.02 22.43
C SER A 105 -21.16 -20.38 22.84
N THR A 106 -22.35 -20.39 23.46
CA THR A 106 -23.07 -21.63 23.85
C THR A 106 -23.56 -22.45 22.66
N ARG A 107 -23.70 -21.86 21.46
CA ARG A 107 -24.13 -22.55 20.23
C ARG A 107 -22.97 -23.12 19.41
N LEU A 108 -21.72 -22.91 19.83
CA LEU A 108 -20.53 -23.28 19.07
C LEU A 108 -20.53 -24.77 18.68
N GLU A 109 -20.75 -25.67 19.63
CA GLU A 109 -20.68 -27.11 19.36
C GLU A 109 -21.83 -27.60 18.46
N GLU A 110 -23.01 -27.00 18.57
CA GLU A 110 -24.13 -27.24 17.65
C GLU A 110 -23.77 -26.82 16.23
N TRP A 111 -23.20 -25.62 16.06
CA TRP A 111 -22.84 -25.08 14.75
C TRP A 111 -21.63 -25.76 14.13
N LYS A 112 -20.67 -26.23 14.93
CA LYS A 112 -19.60 -27.12 14.45
C LYS A 112 -20.16 -28.42 13.89
N ALA A 113 -21.10 -29.05 14.60
CA ALA A 113 -21.72 -30.28 14.16
C ALA A 113 -22.54 -30.09 12.87
N ASP A 114 -23.27 -28.98 12.75
CA ASP A 114 -23.99 -28.61 11.52
C ASP A 114 -23.03 -28.33 10.36
N LEU A 115 -21.93 -27.61 10.59
CA LEU A 115 -20.95 -27.27 9.56
C LEU A 115 -20.28 -28.53 9.00
N TRP A 116 -19.94 -29.48 9.86
CA TRP A 116 -19.44 -30.80 9.45
C TRP A 116 -20.48 -31.55 8.60
N LYS A 117 -21.75 -31.53 9.00
CA LYS A 117 -22.84 -32.19 8.26
C LYS A 117 -23.10 -31.53 6.89
N VAL A 118 -23.00 -30.21 6.81
CA VAL A 118 -23.33 -29.42 5.62
C VAL A 118 -22.19 -29.42 4.60
N ALA A 119 -20.95 -29.20 5.07
CA ALA A 119 -19.81 -28.92 4.23
C ALA A 119 -18.60 -29.85 4.48
N SER A 120 -18.68 -30.77 5.45
CA SER A 120 -17.58 -31.67 5.82
C SER A 120 -16.28 -30.94 6.20
N ILE A 121 -16.43 -29.76 6.80
CA ILE A 121 -15.32 -28.94 7.30
C ILE A 121 -15.05 -29.33 8.75
N PRO A 122 -13.87 -29.87 9.09
CA PRO A 122 -13.52 -30.16 10.47
C PRO A 122 -13.25 -28.86 11.25
N SER A 123 -13.44 -28.88 12.56
CA SER A 123 -13.23 -27.71 13.43
C SER A 123 -12.60 -28.13 14.77
N PRO A 124 -11.26 -28.21 14.86
CA PRO A 124 -10.57 -28.57 16.10
C PRO A 124 -10.94 -27.63 17.26
N PRO A 125 -11.17 -28.12 18.49
CA PRO A 125 -11.63 -27.29 19.59
C PRO A 125 -10.63 -26.20 20.00
N ASN A 126 -9.33 -26.45 19.78
CA ASN A 126 -8.25 -25.58 20.23
C ASN A 126 -7.97 -24.39 19.31
N ASP A 127 -8.65 -24.28 18.17
CA ASP A 127 -8.48 -23.17 17.23
C ASP A 127 -9.55 -22.09 17.45
N GLN A 128 -9.23 -21.12 18.32
CA GLN A 128 -10.15 -20.04 18.66
C GLN A 128 -10.54 -19.17 17.46
N GLU A 129 -9.62 -18.94 16.53
CA GLU A 129 -9.87 -18.12 15.34
C GLU A 129 -10.92 -18.78 14.44
N VAL A 130 -10.85 -20.10 14.29
CA VAL A 130 -11.86 -20.87 13.55
C VAL A 130 -13.17 -20.96 14.33
N ASN A 131 -13.12 -21.10 15.66
CA ASN A 131 -14.33 -21.06 16.47
C ASN A 131 -15.08 -19.74 16.29
N ASP A 132 -14.36 -18.60 16.35
CA ASP A 132 -14.96 -17.28 16.16
C ASP A 132 -15.46 -17.08 14.72
N ALA A 133 -14.73 -17.56 13.72
CA ALA A 133 -15.15 -17.54 12.31
C ALA A 133 -16.45 -18.34 12.08
N ILE A 134 -16.60 -19.49 12.75
CA ILE A 134 -17.83 -20.30 12.71
C ILE A 134 -18.99 -19.53 13.35
N LEU A 135 -18.81 -19.01 14.56
CA LEU A 135 -19.85 -18.23 15.24
C LEU A 135 -20.29 -17.03 14.39
N PHE A 136 -19.33 -16.28 13.86
CA PHE A 136 -19.58 -15.14 13.00
C PHE A 136 -20.31 -15.54 11.71
N GLY A 137 -19.83 -16.56 10.99
CA GLY A 137 -20.45 -17.01 9.75
C GLY A 137 -21.89 -17.50 9.93
N TYR A 138 -22.19 -18.17 11.04
CA TYR A 138 -23.56 -18.59 11.37
C TYR A 138 -24.47 -17.41 11.74
N LEU A 139 -23.97 -16.42 12.49
CA LEU A 139 -24.71 -15.19 12.79
C LEU A 139 -25.06 -14.41 11.52
N VAL A 140 -24.07 -14.22 10.64
CA VAL A 140 -24.29 -13.54 9.35
C VAL A 140 -25.28 -14.32 8.48
N THR A 141 -25.15 -15.65 8.42
CA THR A 141 -26.08 -16.49 7.66
C THR A 141 -27.50 -16.42 8.21
N TRP A 142 -27.66 -16.43 9.54
CA TRP A 142 -28.96 -16.28 10.18
C TRP A 142 -29.56 -14.92 9.81
N PHE A 143 -28.83 -13.83 10.03
CA PHE A 143 -29.27 -12.49 9.67
C PHE A 143 -29.71 -12.41 8.21
N LEU A 144 -28.85 -12.86 7.27
CA LEU A 144 -29.14 -12.80 5.84
C LEU A 144 -30.38 -13.63 5.47
N ASN A 145 -30.52 -14.85 6.01
CA ASN A 145 -31.69 -15.71 5.80
C ASN A 145 -32.99 -14.99 6.19
N ASP A 146 -33.01 -14.44 7.41
CA ASP A 146 -34.20 -13.83 7.99
C ASP A 146 -34.50 -12.47 7.35
N PHE A 147 -33.45 -11.77 6.89
CA PHE A 147 -33.57 -10.54 6.13
C PHE A 147 -34.22 -10.79 4.77
N VAL A 148 -33.71 -11.73 3.97
CA VAL A 148 -34.29 -12.04 2.65
C VAL A 148 -35.66 -12.72 2.75
N ALA A 149 -36.01 -13.27 3.91
CA ALA A 149 -37.35 -13.76 4.20
C ALA A 149 -38.39 -12.62 4.34
N ARG A 150 -37.95 -11.42 4.74
CA ARG A 150 -38.81 -10.23 4.92
C ARG A 150 -38.70 -9.25 3.74
N GLU A 151 -37.47 -8.99 3.28
CA GLU A 151 -37.21 -8.19 2.11
C GLU A 151 -37.45 -9.03 0.84
N LYS A 152 -38.57 -8.76 0.17
CA LYS A 152 -39.01 -9.47 -1.05
C LYS A 152 -39.02 -8.58 -2.29
N ASN A 153 -38.77 -7.28 -2.13
CA ASN A 153 -38.82 -6.31 -3.22
C ASN A 153 -37.46 -6.19 -3.90
N ALA A 154 -36.37 -6.03 -3.14
CA ALA A 154 -35.02 -5.85 -3.69
C ALA A 154 -34.22 -7.16 -3.75
N ALA A 155 -33.38 -7.28 -4.78
CA ALA A 155 -32.34 -8.31 -4.81
C ALA A 155 -31.29 -8.01 -3.72
N VAL A 156 -30.69 -9.05 -3.16
CA VAL A 156 -29.68 -8.91 -2.10
C VAL A 156 -28.37 -9.52 -2.57
N ILE A 157 -27.27 -8.80 -2.37
CA ILE A 157 -25.91 -9.24 -2.65
C ILE A 157 -25.16 -9.34 -1.33
N ALA A 158 -24.55 -10.48 -1.06
CA ALA A 158 -23.64 -10.70 0.05
C ALA A 158 -22.22 -10.94 -0.49
N HIS A 159 -21.32 -9.98 -0.26
CA HIS A 159 -19.93 -10.03 -0.74
C HIS A 159 -19.00 -10.30 0.44
N PHE A 160 -18.38 -11.48 0.46
CA PHE A 160 -17.49 -11.94 1.53
C PHE A 160 -16.02 -11.74 1.16
N HIS A 161 -15.25 -11.19 2.10
CA HIS A 161 -13.81 -10.99 1.97
C HIS A 161 -13.03 -11.91 2.91
N ASP A 162 -12.20 -12.76 2.29
CA ASP A 162 -11.29 -13.70 2.95
C ASP A 162 -11.99 -14.80 3.77
N TRP A 163 -11.26 -15.87 4.07
CA TRP A 163 -11.83 -17.11 4.61
C TRP A 163 -12.48 -16.94 6.01
N LEU A 164 -11.96 -16.01 6.82
CA LEU A 164 -12.46 -15.72 8.17
C LEU A 164 -13.93 -15.26 8.18
N ALA A 165 -14.34 -14.50 7.17
CA ALA A 165 -15.72 -14.03 7.05
C ALA A 165 -16.62 -15.02 6.29
N ALA A 166 -16.05 -15.99 5.59
CA ALA A 166 -16.73 -16.72 4.52
C ALA A 166 -17.34 -18.07 4.92
N VAL A 167 -17.33 -18.43 6.21
CA VAL A 167 -18.00 -19.66 6.70
C VAL A 167 -19.48 -19.69 6.33
N GLY A 168 -20.14 -18.52 6.23
CA GLY A 168 -21.54 -18.43 5.82
C GLY A 168 -21.82 -18.83 4.37
N VAL A 169 -20.84 -18.73 3.47
CA VAL A 169 -21.02 -18.99 2.03
C VAL A 169 -21.52 -20.42 1.74
N PRO A 170 -20.88 -21.51 2.23
CA PRO A 170 -21.41 -22.86 2.03
C PRO A 170 -22.78 -23.08 2.69
N LEU A 171 -23.07 -22.40 3.80
CA LEU A 171 -24.38 -22.49 4.46
C LEU A 171 -25.48 -21.84 3.62
N ILE A 172 -25.22 -20.65 3.08
CA ILE A 172 -26.12 -19.92 2.17
C ILE A 172 -26.45 -20.79 0.96
N ARG A 173 -25.43 -21.38 0.34
CA ARG A 173 -25.59 -22.27 -0.82
C ARG A 173 -26.42 -23.52 -0.48
N LYS A 174 -26.12 -24.18 0.64
CA LYS A 174 -26.83 -25.41 1.05
C LYS A 174 -28.28 -25.16 1.44
N ARG A 175 -28.56 -24.03 2.08
CA ARG A 175 -29.89 -23.66 2.57
C ARG A 175 -30.76 -23.00 1.49
N HIS A 176 -30.22 -22.81 0.28
CA HIS A 176 -30.91 -22.15 -0.84
C HIS A 176 -31.48 -20.78 -0.44
N ILE A 177 -30.67 -20.00 0.28
CA ILE A 177 -31.05 -18.64 0.67
C ILE A 177 -31.09 -17.77 -0.60
N ASP A 178 -32.20 -17.05 -0.77
CA ASP A 178 -32.51 -16.24 -1.96
C ASP A 178 -31.75 -14.90 -1.96
N LEU A 179 -30.43 -14.99 -2.21
CA LEU A 179 -29.52 -13.86 -2.43
C LEU A 179 -28.35 -14.27 -3.33
N ALA A 180 -27.65 -13.29 -3.90
CA ALA A 180 -26.45 -13.50 -4.70
C ALA A 180 -25.18 -13.42 -3.83
N THR A 181 -24.23 -14.34 -4.01
CA THR A 181 -22.98 -14.38 -3.23
C THR A 181 -21.73 -14.10 -4.06
N ILE A 182 -20.83 -13.29 -3.49
CA ILE A 182 -19.50 -13.06 -4.04
C ILE A 182 -18.47 -13.43 -2.96
N PHE A 183 -17.42 -14.15 -3.33
CA PHE A 183 -16.27 -14.37 -2.47
C PHE A 183 -15.01 -13.80 -3.11
N THR A 184 -14.28 -12.95 -2.38
CA THR A 184 -12.98 -12.44 -2.79
C THR A 184 -11.89 -12.96 -1.84
N SER A 185 -10.97 -13.76 -2.38
CA SER A 185 -9.75 -14.15 -1.67
C SER A 185 -8.65 -13.12 -1.97
N HIS A 186 -8.15 -12.46 -0.92
CA HIS A 186 -7.07 -11.47 -1.02
C HIS A 186 -5.69 -12.12 -1.11
N ALA A 187 -5.58 -13.39 -0.74
CA ALA A 187 -4.42 -14.27 -0.82
C ALA A 187 -4.90 -15.68 -0.52
N THR A 188 -4.29 -16.73 -1.05
CA THR A 188 -4.66 -18.07 -0.55
C THR A 188 -3.93 -18.37 0.76
N LEU A 189 -4.62 -19.05 1.68
CA LEU A 189 -4.03 -19.45 2.94
C LEU A 189 -2.82 -20.36 2.70
N LEU A 190 -2.99 -21.37 1.86
CA LEU A 190 -1.95 -22.36 1.61
C LEU A 190 -0.72 -21.74 0.92
N GLY A 191 -0.91 -20.77 0.02
CA GLY A 191 0.21 -20.06 -0.62
C GLY A 191 1.09 -19.31 0.38
N ARG A 192 0.48 -18.56 1.32
CA ARG A 192 1.23 -17.87 2.39
C ARG A 192 2.11 -18.82 3.19
N TYR A 193 1.61 -20.00 3.54
CA TYR A 193 2.38 -20.98 4.29
C TYR A 193 3.42 -21.73 3.44
N LEU A 194 3.14 -22.01 2.17
CA LEU A 194 4.09 -22.69 1.28
C LEU A 194 5.33 -21.82 1.03
N VAL A 195 5.12 -20.53 0.77
CA VAL A 195 6.23 -19.59 0.55
C VAL A 195 7.07 -19.40 1.81
N SER A 196 6.44 -19.32 2.97
CA SER A 196 7.15 -19.22 4.25
C SER A 196 8.03 -20.46 4.54
N GLY A 197 7.71 -21.60 3.93
CA GLY A 197 8.48 -22.86 4.02
C GLY A 197 9.72 -22.92 3.13
N SER A 198 10.11 -21.83 2.44
CA SER A 198 11.26 -21.79 1.51
C SER A 198 11.20 -22.81 0.37
N VAL A 199 9.98 -23.18 -0.05
CA VAL A 199 9.76 -24.02 -1.22
C VAL A 199 9.78 -23.17 -2.48
N ASP A 200 10.30 -23.71 -3.58
CA ASP A 200 10.11 -23.10 -4.90
C ASP A 200 8.62 -23.18 -5.31
N PHE A 201 7.89 -22.13 -4.98
CA PHE A 201 6.44 -22.12 -4.95
C PHE A 201 5.81 -22.07 -6.35
N TYR A 202 6.08 -21.00 -7.10
CA TYR A 202 5.39 -20.76 -8.38
C TYR A 202 5.74 -21.78 -9.47
N ASN A 203 6.95 -22.35 -9.44
CA ASN A 203 7.36 -23.39 -10.39
C ASN A 203 6.70 -24.74 -10.10
N ASN A 204 6.44 -25.05 -8.83
CA ASN A 204 5.89 -26.34 -8.41
C ASN A 204 4.39 -26.29 -8.09
N ILE A 205 3.72 -25.14 -8.23
CA ILE A 205 2.34 -24.93 -7.78
C ILE A 205 1.34 -25.98 -8.30
N LYS A 206 1.57 -26.48 -9.53
CA LYS A 206 0.74 -27.50 -10.17
C LYS A 206 0.86 -28.89 -9.54
N SER A 207 1.98 -29.15 -8.86
CA SER A 207 2.36 -30.46 -8.33
C SER A 207 2.01 -30.65 -6.85
N PHE A 208 1.63 -29.59 -6.13
CA PHE A 208 1.31 -29.71 -4.71
C PHE A 208 0.04 -30.54 -4.48
N ASN A 209 0.16 -31.50 -3.56
CA ASN A 209 -0.98 -32.13 -2.93
C ASN A 209 -1.52 -31.23 -1.82
N VAL A 210 -2.54 -30.45 -2.16
CA VAL A 210 -3.10 -29.39 -1.29
C VAL A 210 -3.59 -29.91 0.07
N GLU A 211 -4.19 -31.11 0.11
CA GLU A 211 -4.69 -31.71 1.34
C GLU A 211 -3.55 -32.12 2.28
N GLU A 212 -2.52 -32.75 1.70
CA GLU A 212 -1.33 -33.17 2.43
C GLU A 212 -0.54 -31.96 2.95
N GLU A 213 -0.34 -30.94 2.11
CA GLU A 213 0.39 -29.73 2.48
C GLU A 213 -0.35 -28.92 3.56
N ALA A 214 -1.69 -28.85 3.50
CA ALA A 214 -2.50 -28.24 4.54
C ALA A 214 -2.49 -29.04 5.85
N GLY A 215 -2.52 -30.38 5.74
CA GLY A 215 -2.41 -31.30 6.89
C GLY A 215 -1.07 -31.20 7.61
N LYS A 216 0.05 -31.23 6.87
CA LYS A 216 1.43 -31.06 7.42
C LYS A 216 1.59 -29.77 8.22
N ARG A 217 0.84 -28.72 7.87
CA ARG A 217 0.92 -27.39 8.49
C ARG A 217 -0.14 -27.16 9.56
N GLY A 218 -1.02 -28.12 9.81
CA GLY A 218 -2.10 -27.98 10.79
C GLY A 218 -3.15 -26.95 10.41
N ILE A 219 -3.30 -26.62 9.12
CA ILE A 219 -4.27 -25.63 8.60
C ILE A 219 -5.38 -26.26 7.78
N TYR A 220 -5.51 -27.59 7.82
CA TYR A 220 -6.48 -28.36 7.02
C TYR A 220 -7.90 -27.78 7.13
N HIS A 221 -8.40 -27.59 8.35
CA HIS A 221 -9.72 -27.03 8.60
C HIS A 221 -9.90 -25.61 8.06
N ARG A 222 -8.89 -24.75 8.21
CA ARG A 222 -8.92 -23.36 7.69
C ARG A 222 -8.94 -23.33 6.16
N TYR A 223 -8.11 -24.17 5.52
CA TYR A 223 -8.06 -24.33 4.07
C TYR A 223 -9.41 -24.82 3.51
N HIS A 224 -10.08 -25.75 4.20
CA HIS A 224 -11.40 -26.23 3.76
C HIS A 224 -12.49 -25.17 3.87
N ILE A 225 -12.41 -24.23 4.82
CA ILE A 225 -13.29 -23.05 4.85
C ILE A 225 -13.06 -22.19 3.61
N GLU A 226 -11.80 -21.84 3.32
CA GLU A 226 -11.45 -21.01 2.15
C GLU A 226 -11.90 -21.67 0.84
N ARG A 227 -11.63 -22.97 0.69
CA ARG A 227 -12.03 -23.75 -0.48
C ARG A 227 -13.54 -23.86 -0.60
N ALA A 228 -14.26 -24.12 0.49
CA ALA A 228 -15.72 -24.19 0.47
C ALA A 228 -16.33 -22.84 0.07
N ALA A 229 -15.83 -21.73 0.59
CA ALA A 229 -16.26 -20.39 0.19
C ALA A 229 -15.99 -20.12 -1.31
N ALA A 230 -14.80 -20.50 -1.78
CA ALA A 230 -14.45 -20.42 -3.19
C ALA A 230 -15.41 -21.24 -4.06
N HIS A 231 -15.76 -22.47 -3.70
CA HIS A 231 -16.64 -23.33 -4.53
C HIS A 231 -18.13 -23.02 -4.40
N CYS A 232 -18.59 -22.54 -3.24
CA CYS A 232 -20.02 -22.34 -2.98
C CYS A 232 -20.54 -20.94 -3.32
N SER A 233 -19.67 -19.96 -3.55
CA SER A 233 -20.07 -18.61 -4.00
C SER A 233 -20.57 -18.62 -5.45
N ASP A 234 -21.54 -17.76 -5.78
CA ASP A 234 -22.01 -17.59 -7.15
C ASP A 234 -20.91 -16.97 -8.02
N VAL A 235 -20.13 -16.03 -7.47
CA VAL A 235 -18.96 -15.43 -8.11
C VAL A 235 -17.73 -15.51 -7.18
N PHE A 236 -16.64 -16.05 -7.69
CA PHE A 236 -15.35 -16.11 -7.00
C PHE A 236 -14.34 -15.18 -7.67
N THR A 237 -13.66 -14.35 -6.88
CA THR A 237 -12.69 -13.37 -7.36
C THR A 237 -11.41 -13.38 -6.52
N THR A 238 -10.33 -12.86 -7.10
CA THR A 238 -9.06 -12.57 -6.42
C THR A 238 -8.63 -11.13 -6.69
N VAL A 239 -7.59 -10.64 -6.00
CA VAL A 239 -7.13 -9.24 -6.16
C VAL A 239 -6.08 -9.03 -7.26
N SER A 240 -5.56 -10.11 -7.84
CA SER A 240 -4.63 -10.05 -8.96
C SER A 240 -4.64 -11.32 -9.79
N GLN A 241 -4.04 -11.26 -10.98
CA GLN A 241 -3.87 -12.42 -11.86
C GLN A 241 -2.91 -13.46 -11.31
N ILE A 242 -1.86 -13.05 -10.59
CA ILE A 242 -0.94 -14.00 -9.96
C ILE A 242 -1.64 -14.77 -8.83
N THR A 243 -2.49 -14.10 -8.05
CA THR A 243 -3.34 -14.75 -7.05
C THR A 243 -4.46 -15.56 -7.70
N ALA A 244 -4.94 -15.18 -8.89
CA ALA A 244 -5.91 -15.98 -9.63
C ALA A 244 -5.33 -17.31 -10.09
N TYR A 245 -4.11 -17.26 -10.64
CA TYR A 245 -3.33 -18.44 -10.99
C TYR A 245 -3.08 -19.34 -9.77
N GLU A 246 -2.80 -18.73 -8.62
CA GLU A 246 -2.64 -19.46 -7.36
C GLU A 246 -3.95 -20.15 -6.92
N ALA A 247 -5.05 -19.43 -6.88
CA ALA A 247 -6.36 -19.94 -6.48
C ALA A 247 -6.85 -21.08 -7.39
N GLU A 248 -6.62 -20.99 -8.70
CA GLU A 248 -6.94 -22.05 -9.65
C GLU A 248 -6.30 -23.39 -9.25
N HIS A 249 -5.04 -23.36 -8.80
CA HIS A 249 -4.28 -24.56 -8.45
C HIS A 249 -4.45 -24.98 -7.00
N LEU A 250 -4.53 -24.03 -6.06
CA LEU A 250 -4.62 -24.32 -4.63
C LEU A 250 -6.06 -24.51 -4.16
N LEU A 251 -7.00 -23.66 -4.59
CA LEU A 251 -8.42 -23.76 -4.23
C LEU A 251 -9.23 -24.59 -5.23
N ARG A 252 -8.62 -24.99 -6.36
CA ARG A 252 -9.24 -25.86 -7.39
C ARG A 252 -10.50 -25.24 -8.03
N ARG A 253 -10.57 -23.91 -8.06
CA ARG A 253 -11.56 -23.13 -8.81
C ARG A 253 -10.84 -21.95 -9.44
N LYS A 254 -10.91 -21.82 -10.76
CA LYS A 254 -10.47 -20.61 -11.45
C LYS A 254 -11.38 -19.45 -11.04
N PRO A 255 -10.85 -18.31 -10.58
CA PRO A 255 -11.68 -17.13 -10.32
C PRO A 255 -12.40 -16.67 -11.58
N ASP A 256 -13.61 -16.16 -11.39
CA ASP A 256 -14.45 -15.56 -12.43
C ASP A 256 -13.89 -14.22 -12.91
N GLY A 257 -13.14 -13.52 -12.05
CA GLY A 257 -12.54 -12.23 -12.35
C GLY A 257 -11.53 -11.78 -11.30
N VAL A 258 -10.85 -10.68 -11.61
CA VAL A 258 -9.89 -10.02 -10.71
C VAL A 258 -10.46 -8.69 -10.26
N LEU A 259 -10.34 -8.39 -8.97
CA LEU A 259 -10.74 -7.13 -8.33
C LEU A 259 -9.47 -6.41 -7.82
N PRO A 260 -8.78 -5.65 -8.68
CA PRO A 260 -7.58 -4.91 -8.28
C PRO A 260 -7.89 -3.93 -7.15
N ILE A 261 -6.91 -3.70 -6.27
CA ILE A 261 -7.08 -2.79 -5.14
C ILE A 261 -6.75 -1.37 -5.58
N GLY A 262 -7.76 -0.50 -5.58
CA GLY A 262 -7.60 0.93 -5.83
C GLY A 262 -7.09 1.70 -4.61
N LEU A 263 -6.82 2.98 -4.84
CA LEU A 263 -6.48 3.99 -3.84
C LEU A 263 -7.40 5.21 -4.05
N ASN A 264 -7.54 6.06 -3.03
CA ASN A 264 -8.18 7.37 -3.21
C ASN A 264 -7.11 8.36 -3.71
N ALA A 265 -7.01 8.56 -5.03
CA ALA A 265 -5.96 9.37 -5.63
C ALA A 265 -6.06 10.85 -5.21
N VAL A 266 -7.26 11.37 -4.93
CA VAL A 266 -7.48 12.76 -4.48
C VAL A 266 -6.72 13.05 -3.18
N LYS A 267 -6.62 12.06 -2.29
CA LYS A 267 -5.86 12.21 -1.03
C LYS A 267 -4.37 12.46 -1.27
N PHE A 268 -3.84 11.97 -2.37
CA PHE A 268 -2.40 11.96 -2.64
C PHE A 268 -1.99 12.89 -3.80
N SER A 269 -2.93 13.23 -4.68
CA SER A 269 -2.70 14.04 -5.87
C SER A 269 -2.39 15.48 -5.46
N ALA A 270 -1.24 15.94 -5.93
CA ALA A 270 -0.81 17.31 -5.84
C ALA A 270 -0.28 17.71 -7.22
N MET A 271 -1.13 17.65 -8.25
CA MET A 271 -0.73 17.71 -9.67
C MET A 271 0.28 18.82 -10.01
N HIS A 272 0.23 19.97 -9.32
CA HIS A 272 1.17 21.08 -9.52
C HIS A 272 2.17 21.29 -8.37
N GLU A 273 2.00 20.63 -7.23
CA GLU A 273 2.81 20.83 -6.03
C GLU A 273 3.66 19.61 -5.65
N PHE A 274 3.42 18.42 -6.19
CA PHE A 274 4.14 17.21 -5.82
C PHE A 274 5.67 17.33 -6.00
N GLN A 275 6.11 18.08 -7.02
CA GLN A 275 7.53 18.33 -7.25
C GLN A 275 8.14 19.29 -6.21
N ASN A 276 7.34 20.20 -5.66
CA ASN A 276 7.73 21.06 -4.53
C ASN A 276 7.76 20.24 -3.24
N LEU A 277 6.74 19.42 -2.99
CA LEU A 277 6.68 18.51 -1.84
C LEU A 277 7.86 17.55 -1.83
N HIS A 278 8.24 17.00 -2.99
CA HIS A 278 9.46 16.21 -3.12
C HIS A 278 10.68 16.97 -2.62
N ALA A 279 10.87 18.22 -3.06
CA ALA A 279 12.03 19.02 -2.65
C ALA A 279 12.02 19.32 -1.14
N GLN A 280 10.86 19.68 -0.58
CA GLN A 280 10.70 19.98 0.85
C GLN A 280 10.96 18.74 1.72
N ASN A 281 10.35 17.59 1.38
CA ASN A 281 10.52 16.36 2.14
C ASN A 281 11.92 15.76 1.94
N LYS A 282 12.51 15.90 0.75
CA LYS A 282 13.92 15.53 0.50
C LYS A 282 14.87 16.33 1.40
N GLU A 283 14.62 17.61 1.66
CA GLU A 283 15.46 18.40 2.57
C GLU A 283 15.39 17.88 4.02
N LYS A 284 14.22 17.42 4.48
CA LYS A 284 14.09 16.76 5.79
C LYS A 284 14.89 15.46 5.85
N ILE A 285 14.89 14.67 4.76
CA ILE A 285 15.75 13.48 4.64
C ILE A 285 17.24 13.89 4.60
N HIS A 286 17.61 14.98 3.91
CA HIS A 286 18.96 15.53 3.92
C HIS A 286 19.41 15.88 5.34
N ASP A 287 18.58 16.56 6.12
CA ASP A 287 18.87 16.89 7.53
C ASP A 287 19.13 15.62 8.36
N PHE A 288 18.29 14.59 8.22
CA PHE A 288 18.52 13.31 8.87
C PHE A 288 19.85 12.67 8.43
N VAL A 289 20.14 12.64 7.13
CA VAL A 289 21.36 12.02 6.58
C VAL A 289 22.61 12.75 7.05
N ARG A 290 22.61 14.09 7.10
CA ARG A 290 23.72 14.87 7.69
C ARG A 290 23.97 14.45 9.15
N GLY A 291 22.89 14.28 9.92
CA GLY A 291 22.97 13.82 11.31
C GLY A 291 23.42 12.37 11.45
N HIS A 292 22.97 11.47 10.58
CA HIS A 292 23.32 10.04 10.63
C HIS A 292 24.78 9.78 10.22
N PHE A 293 25.26 10.52 9.22
CA PHE A 293 26.62 10.44 8.67
C PHE A 293 27.57 11.48 9.30
N TYR A 294 27.26 12.03 10.47
CA TYR A 294 28.15 13.00 11.13
C TYR A 294 29.57 12.44 11.29
N GLY A 295 30.58 13.27 11.02
CA GLY A 295 31.99 12.87 11.01
C GLY A 295 32.43 12.04 9.79
N HIS A 296 31.49 11.54 8.98
CA HIS A 296 31.69 10.75 7.76
C HIS A 296 30.82 11.28 6.61
N TYR A 297 30.53 12.58 6.62
CA TYR A 297 29.77 13.25 5.58
C TYR A 297 30.72 13.69 4.47
N ASP A 298 31.16 12.72 3.66
CA ASP A 298 32.19 12.84 2.62
C ASP A 298 31.64 12.77 1.20
N PHE A 299 30.32 12.87 1.04
CA PHE A 299 29.61 12.84 -0.24
C PHE A 299 28.66 14.02 -0.41
N ASP A 300 28.38 14.37 -1.65
CA ASP A 300 27.52 15.50 -2.00
C ASP A 300 26.03 15.07 -2.06
N LEU A 301 25.17 15.76 -1.32
CA LEU A 301 23.73 15.49 -1.27
C LEU A 301 23.00 15.89 -2.56
N ASP A 302 23.52 16.82 -3.35
CA ASP A 302 22.93 17.15 -4.66
C ASP A 302 23.10 16.02 -5.68
N SER A 303 24.18 15.24 -5.53
CA SER A 303 24.45 14.00 -6.26
C SER A 303 23.99 12.72 -5.52
N THR A 304 23.22 12.85 -4.43
CA THR A 304 22.73 11.70 -3.66
C THR A 304 21.30 11.31 -4.04
N LEU A 305 21.07 10.01 -4.22
CA LEU A 305 19.75 9.43 -4.48
C LEU A 305 19.28 8.61 -3.28
N TYR A 306 17.97 8.64 -3.05
CA TYR A 306 17.31 7.96 -1.94
C TYR A 306 16.46 6.82 -2.47
N PHE A 307 16.92 5.59 -2.21
CA PHE A 307 16.17 4.39 -2.53
C PHE A 307 15.55 3.88 -1.24
N PHE A 308 14.39 3.23 -1.32
CA PHE A 308 13.79 2.64 -0.13
C PHE A 308 13.00 1.37 -0.45
N THR A 309 12.92 0.48 0.53
CA THR A 309 11.92 -0.57 0.61
C THR A 309 11.18 -0.43 1.93
N ALA A 310 9.89 -0.74 1.94
CA ALA A 310 9.04 -0.59 3.11
C ALA A 310 7.93 -1.65 3.14
N GLY A 311 7.53 -2.06 4.34
CA GLY A 311 6.42 -2.99 4.52
C GLY A 311 6.52 -3.78 5.83
N HIS A 312 5.71 -4.84 5.92
CA HIS A 312 5.85 -5.83 6.98
C HIS A 312 7.21 -6.52 6.90
N TYR A 313 7.74 -6.93 8.05
CA TYR A 313 9.00 -7.65 8.13
C TYR A 313 8.81 -9.08 7.60
N GLU A 314 8.99 -9.24 6.29
CA GLU A 314 9.04 -10.55 5.62
C GLU A 314 10.24 -10.58 4.66
N PHE A 315 11.39 -10.99 5.19
CA PHE A 315 12.70 -10.91 4.51
C PHE A 315 12.72 -11.49 3.08
N LYS A 316 12.09 -12.65 2.88
CA LYS A 316 12.00 -13.34 1.58
C LYS A 316 10.78 -12.89 0.76
N ASN A 317 9.60 -12.82 1.37
CA ASN A 317 8.35 -12.53 0.64
C ASN A 317 8.37 -11.12 0.03
N LYS A 318 8.87 -10.12 0.77
CA LYS A 318 9.06 -8.75 0.27
C LYS A 318 10.35 -8.57 -0.56
N GLY A 319 11.13 -9.63 -0.75
CA GLY A 319 12.34 -9.63 -1.59
C GLY A 319 13.49 -8.79 -1.03
N VAL A 320 13.54 -8.57 0.29
CA VAL A 320 14.58 -7.75 0.94
C VAL A 320 15.96 -8.36 0.76
N ASP A 321 16.02 -9.69 0.77
CA ASP A 321 17.23 -10.46 0.44
C ASP A 321 17.80 -10.09 -0.94
N THR A 322 16.94 -10.04 -1.94
CA THR A 322 17.28 -9.71 -3.33
C THR A 322 17.66 -8.23 -3.42
N PHE A 323 16.96 -7.35 -2.70
CA PHE A 323 17.27 -5.93 -2.64
C PHE A 323 18.68 -5.68 -2.12
N ILE A 324 19.04 -6.24 -0.96
CA ILE A 324 20.35 -6.06 -0.33
C ILE A 324 21.49 -6.61 -1.22
N GLU A 325 21.30 -7.80 -1.80
CA GLU A 325 22.27 -8.39 -2.73
C GLU A 325 22.47 -7.51 -3.98
N SER A 326 21.39 -6.96 -4.53
CA SER A 326 21.46 -6.06 -5.68
C SER A 326 22.11 -4.72 -5.33
N LEU A 327 21.94 -4.21 -4.11
CA LEU A 327 22.66 -3.03 -3.62
C LEU A 327 24.17 -3.27 -3.55
N GLY A 328 24.61 -4.46 -3.12
CA GLY A 328 26.03 -4.83 -3.11
C GLY A 328 26.65 -4.81 -4.51
N ARG A 329 25.90 -5.31 -5.50
CA ARG A 329 26.31 -5.26 -6.92
C ARG A 329 26.27 -3.86 -7.49
N LEU A 330 25.24 -3.08 -7.15
CA LEU A 330 25.17 -1.67 -7.53
C LEU A 330 26.38 -0.90 -6.99
N ASN A 331 26.79 -1.13 -5.74
CA ASN A 331 27.98 -0.51 -5.14
C ASN A 331 29.23 -0.80 -5.97
N SER A 332 29.46 -2.08 -6.26
CA SER A 332 30.60 -2.53 -7.08
C SER A 332 30.60 -1.88 -8.47
N ARG A 333 29.43 -1.79 -9.12
CA ARG A 333 29.28 -1.19 -10.45
C ARG A 333 29.50 0.33 -10.44
N LEU A 334 28.97 1.04 -9.43
CA LEU A 334 29.18 2.49 -9.28
C LEU A 334 30.64 2.83 -9.01
N ILE A 335 31.34 2.00 -8.22
CA ILE A 335 32.79 2.14 -8.00
C ILE A 335 33.55 1.87 -9.31
N ALA A 336 33.23 0.77 -10.00
CA ALA A 336 33.90 0.39 -11.24
C ALA A 336 33.76 1.43 -12.36
N CYS A 337 32.60 2.08 -12.48
CA CYS A 337 32.39 3.16 -13.46
C CYS A 337 32.78 4.55 -12.95
N ASN A 338 33.40 4.65 -11.77
CA ASN A 338 33.77 5.90 -11.10
C ASN A 338 32.63 6.93 -11.05
N SER A 339 31.42 6.46 -10.73
CA SER A 339 30.24 7.32 -10.63
C SER A 339 30.39 8.32 -9.48
N PRO A 340 30.05 9.60 -9.70
CA PRO A 340 29.98 10.59 -8.61
C PRO A 340 28.73 10.40 -7.74
N THR A 341 27.73 9.66 -8.21
CA THR A 341 26.45 9.46 -7.52
C THR A 341 26.62 8.61 -6.28
N THR A 342 26.05 9.07 -5.17
CA THR A 342 25.89 8.28 -3.94
C THR A 342 24.44 7.82 -3.82
N VAL A 343 24.22 6.57 -3.43
CA VAL A 343 22.89 6.05 -3.11
C VAL A 343 22.80 5.85 -1.61
N VAL A 344 21.75 6.35 -0.97
CA VAL A 344 21.40 6.00 0.41
C VAL A 344 20.11 5.19 0.36
N ALA A 345 20.21 3.91 0.70
CA ALA A 345 19.13 2.94 0.67
C ALA A 345 18.52 2.75 2.06
N PHE A 346 17.24 3.05 2.19
CA PHE A 346 16.45 2.85 3.41
C PHE A 346 15.72 1.51 3.38
N ILE A 347 15.71 0.81 4.51
CA ILE A 347 14.88 -0.36 4.73
C ILE A 347 13.96 -0.02 5.90
N VAL A 348 12.66 0.13 5.65
CA VAL A 348 11.67 0.55 6.67
C VAL A 348 10.75 -0.63 6.97
N MET A 349 11.14 -1.46 7.93
CA MET A 349 10.42 -2.70 8.26
C MET A 349 10.41 -2.94 9.77
N PRO A 350 9.26 -2.83 10.44
CA PRO A 350 9.18 -2.94 11.90
C PRO A 350 9.76 -4.25 12.42
N ALA A 351 10.66 -4.16 13.39
CA ALA A 351 11.28 -5.32 14.04
C ALA A 351 11.25 -5.16 15.57
N ALA A 352 11.59 -6.24 16.30
CA ALA A 352 11.72 -6.18 17.75
C ALA A 352 12.95 -5.35 18.15
N THR A 353 12.73 -4.22 18.83
CA THR A 353 13.77 -3.25 19.21
C THR A 353 13.67 -2.81 20.66
N GLN A 354 14.76 -2.24 21.19
CA GLN A 354 14.87 -1.59 22.50
C GLN A 354 15.26 -0.12 22.32
N SER A 355 14.29 0.70 21.91
CA SER A 355 14.48 2.15 21.68
C SER A 355 15.55 2.47 20.61
N PHE A 356 15.80 3.76 20.41
CA PHE A 356 16.81 4.24 19.46
C PHE A 356 18.23 3.98 19.96
N ALA A 357 19.17 3.73 19.04
CA ALA A 357 20.57 3.67 19.38
C ALA A 357 21.07 5.06 19.81
N VAL A 358 21.88 5.10 20.88
CA VAL A 358 22.43 6.36 21.42
C VAL A 358 23.23 7.11 20.35
N GLU A 359 23.95 6.38 19.49
CA GLU A 359 24.71 6.98 18.40
C GLU A 359 23.83 7.70 17.38
N SER A 360 22.65 7.15 17.05
CA SER A 360 21.69 7.76 16.12
C SER A 360 21.15 9.08 16.68
N LEU A 361 20.75 9.11 17.95
CA LEU A 361 20.26 10.31 18.62
C LEU A 361 21.35 11.37 18.78
N LYS A 362 22.57 10.94 19.14
CA LYS A 362 23.73 11.82 19.28
C LYS A 362 24.04 12.56 17.98
N GLY A 363 24.02 11.85 16.85
CA GLY A 363 24.28 12.44 15.52
C GLY A 363 23.31 13.56 15.15
N GLN A 364 22.02 13.36 15.41
CA GLN A 364 21.00 14.39 15.21
C GLN A 364 21.20 15.58 16.16
N ALA A 365 21.49 15.32 17.44
CA ALA A 365 21.69 16.36 18.44
C ALA A 365 22.90 17.27 18.13
N VAL A 366 24.06 16.70 17.77
CA VAL A 366 25.26 17.51 17.46
C VAL A 366 25.08 18.35 16.20
N THR A 367 24.39 17.80 15.19
CA THR A 367 24.12 18.49 13.92
C THR A 367 23.11 19.62 14.13
N LYS A 368 22.07 19.39 14.93
CA LYS A 368 21.12 20.43 15.33
C LYS A 368 21.81 21.59 16.07
N GLN A 369 22.65 21.29 17.06
CA GLN A 369 23.41 22.33 17.79
C GLN A 369 24.35 23.13 16.88
N LEU A 370 24.96 22.48 15.89
CA LEU A 370 25.77 23.17 14.89
C LEU A 370 24.91 24.14 14.06
N LYS A 371 23.76 23.67 13.56
CA LYS A 371 22.81 24.47 12.76
C LYS A 371 22.30 25.68 13.54
N GLU A 372 21.92 25.49 14.80
CA GLU A 372 21.52 26.58 15.71
C GLU A 372 22.66 27.59 15.94
N THR A 373 23.88 27.10 16.21
CA THR A 373 25.05 27.99 16.40
C THR A 373 25.34 28.80 15.14
N ILE A 374 25.24 28.20 13.95
CA ILE A 374 25.43 28.89 12.67
C ILE A 374 24.34 29.94 12.47
N LYS A 375 23.08 29.61 12.78
CA LYS A 375 21.95 30.56 12.70
C LYS A 375 22.20 31.80 13.56
N ASP A 376 22.58 31.62 14.82
CA ASP A 376 22.90 32.72 15.74
C ASP A 376 24.06 33.59 15.22
N ILE A 377 25.07 32.98 14.61
CA ILE A 377 26.21 33.68 14.01
C ILE A 377 25.75 34.48 12.79
N THR A 378 24.92 33.90 11.92
CA THR A 378 24.40 34.58 10.73
C THR A 378 23.51 35.77 11.06
N GLU A 379 22.68 35.67 12.10
CA GLU A 379 21.87 36.79 12.58
C GLU A 379 22.75 37.95 13.06
N LYS A 380 23.83 37.64 13.82
CA LYS A 380 24.81 38.65 14.26
C LYS A 380 25.58 39.28 13.10
N ILE A 381 25.95 38.48 12.09
CA ILE A 381 26.57 38.99 10.87
C ILE A 381 25.63 39.97 10.18
N GLY A 382 24.37 39.59 9.99
CA GLY A 382 23.35 40.45 9.39
C GLY A 382 23.17 41.76 10.14
N GLN A 383 23.13 41.71 11.48
CA GLN A 383 23.03 42.90 12.31
C GLN A 383 24.25 43.83 12.15
N ARG A 384 25.49 43.30 12.11
CA ARG A 384 26.69 44.12 11.91
C ARG A 384 26.71 44.80 10.55
N ILE A 385 26.35 44.06 9.50
CA ILE A 385 26.22 44.60 8.14
C ILE A 385 25.19 45.73 8.13
N PHE A 386 24.01 45.49 8.70
CA PHE A 386 22.95 46.48 8.78
C PHE A 386 23.37 47.72 9.54
N GLU A 387 23.96 47.58 10.73
CA GLU A 387 24.37 48.72 11.56
C GLU A 387 25.46 49.56 10.90
N LYS A 388 26.45 48.94 10.24
CA LYS A 388 27.53 49.68 9.58
C LYS A 388 27.02 50.41 8.33
N ALA A 389 26.21 49.74 7.51
CA ALA A 389 25.61 50.34 6.32
C ALA A 389 24.61 51.47 6.67
N ALA A 390 23.78 51.28 7.70
CA ALA A 390 22.77 52.26 8.11
C ALA A 390 23.36 53.53 8.75
N ARG A 391 24.61 53.49 9.21
CA ARG A 391 25.33 54.66 9.78
C ARG A 391 25.94 55.57 8.71
N TYR A 392 25.84 55.23 7.43
CA TYR A 392 26.33 56.07 6.35
C TYR A 392 25.53 57.38 6.26
N ALA A 393 26.23 58.50 6.47
CA ALA A 393 25.65 59.85 6.43
C ALA A 393 26.28 60.74 5.34
N GLY A 394 26.99 60.13 4.38
CA GLY A 394 27.85 60.81 3.39
C GLY A 394 29.33 60.75 3.76
N GLY A 395 30.20 60.44 2.79
CA GLY A 395 31.63 60.17 2.99
C GLY A 395 32.16 59.16 1.97
N ASP A 396 33.31 58.53 2.24
CA ASP A 396 33.78 57.41 1.43
C ASP A 396 32.90 56.17 1.70
N ILE A 397 32.37 55.57 0.64
CA ILE A 397 31.46 54.42 0.71
C ILE A 397 32.15 53.17 1.28
N VAL A 398 33.48 53.09 1.15
CA VAL A 398 34.27 51.96 1.65
C VAL A 398 34.13 51.83 3.17
N ASP A 399 34.08 52.95 3.90
CA ASP A 399 33.94 52.97 5.35
C ASP A 399 32.55 52.50 5.83
N ALA A 400 31.54 52.52 4.96
CA ALA A 400 30.18 52.05 5.24
C ALA A 400 29.99 50.54 5.02
N ILE A 401 30.98 49.85 4.46
CA ILE A 401 30.94 48.42 4.15
C ILE A 401 31.70 47.62 5.22
N VAL A 402 31.16 46.47 5.61
CA VAL A 402 31.82 45.57 6.58
C VAL A 402 32.92 44.78 5.88
N GLU A 403 34.12 44.80 6.45
CA GLU A 403 35.26 44.02 5.94
C GLU A 403 35.11 42.53 6.31
N PRO A 404 35.64 41.59 5.50
CA PRO A 404 35.53 40.15 5.75
C PRO A 404 35.96 39.71 7.16
N GLU A 405 36.95 40.36 7.75
CA GLU A 405 37.48 40.06 9.08
C GLU A 405 36.50 40.44 10.21
N GLU A 406 35.65 41.44 9.99
CA GLU A 406 34.65 41.94 10.95
C GLU A 406 33.37 41.08 10.97
N LEU A 407 33.14 40.30 9.92
CA LEU A 407 31.99 39.40 9.80
C LEU A 407 32.03 38.32 10.90
N LEU A 408 33.19 37.74 11.20
CA LEU A 408 33.29 36.63 12.15
C LEU A 408 34.23 36.94 13.32
N THR A 409 33.65 37.27 14.48
CA THR A 409 34.44 37.60 15.68
C THR A 409 35.21 36.40 16.20
N SER A 410 36.25 36.65 17.00
CA SER A 410 36.99 35.61 17.72
C SER A 410 36.09 34.74 18.60
N LYS A 411 35.05 35.32 19.21
CA LYS A 411 34.07 34.57 20.01
C LYS A 411 33.26 33.60 19.14
N ASP A 412 32.75 34.07 18.00
CA ASP A 412 32.01 33.24 17.04
C ASP A 412 32.88 32.09 16.52
N LYS A 413 34.14 32.39 16.17
CA LYS A 413 35.15 31.39 15.76
C LYS A 413 35.36 30.30 16.83
N VAL A 414 35.45 30.67 18.11
CA VAL A 414 35.62 29.70 19.21
C VAL A 414 34.40 28.81 19.37
N PHE A 415 33.19 29.38 19.35
CA PHE A 415 31.95 28.59 19.42
C PHE A 415 31.80 27.64 18.25
N LEU A 416 32.06 28.11 17.03
CA LEU A 416 32.03 27.27 15.84
C LEU A 416 33.05 26.12 15.92
N LYS A 417 34.30 26.41 16.31
CA LYS A 417 35.34 25.38 16.51
C LYS A 417 34.91 24.31 17.52
N ARG A 418 34.28 24.70 18.64
CA ARG A 418 33.75 23.74 19.62
C ARG A 418 32.69 22.81 19.02
N ARG A 419 31.79 23.34 18.18
CA ARG A 419 30.78 22.53 17.49
C ARG A 419 31.39 21.60 16.46
N VAL A 420 32.38 22.06 15.68
CA VAL A 420 33.11 21.24 14.71
C VAL A 420 33.83 20.08 15.40
N ILE A 421 34.51 20.32 16.53
CA ILE A 421 35.19 19.26 17.29
C ILE A 421 34.18 18.19 17.78
N ALA A 422 32.97 18.59 18.15
CA ALA A 422 31.92 17.67 18.60
C ALA A 422 31.38 16.74 17.49
N LEU A 423 31.62 17.05 16.22
CA LEU A 423 31.25 16.19 15.08
C LEU A 423 32.23 15.02 14.89
N LYS A 424 33.35 14.98 15.60
CA LYS A 424 34.32 13.89 15.46
C LYS A 424 33.71 12.57 15.97
N ARG A 425 33.82 11.53 15.15
CA ARG A 425 33.40 10.16 15.45
C ARG A 425 34.57 9.18 15.31
N GLY A 426 34.52 8.08 16.07
CA GLY A 426 35.55 7.03 16.03
C GLY A 426 35.23 5.82 15.14
N GLY A 427 33.97 5.60 14.75
CA GLY A 427 33.52 4.47 13.94
C GLY A 427 32.62 4.91 12.78
N TRP A 428 32.36 3.99 11.85
CA TRP A 428 31.54 4.26 10.66
C TRP A 428 30.06 4.50 11.00
N PRO A 429 29.31 5.20 10.14
CA PRO A 429 27.86 5.36 10.27
C PRO A 429 27.13 4.02 10.47
N PRO A 430 26.22 3.91 11.45
CA PRO A 430 25.61 2.63 11.75
C PRO A 430 24.66 2.24 10.61
N ILE A 431 24.53 0.93 10.37
CA ILE A 431 23.61 0.38 9.37
C ILE A 431 22.18 0.26 9.89
N VAL A 432 21.94 0.47 11.19
CA VAL A 432 20.63 0.41 11.84
C VAL A 432 20.43 1.56 12.82
N THR A 433 19.21 2.08 12.93
CA THR A 433 18.91 3.26 13.77
C THR A 433 18.58 2.94 15.23
N HIS A 434 18.20 1.68 15.52
CA HIS A 434 17.71 1.22 16.82
C HIS A 434 18.60 0.15 17.43
N ASN A 435 18.42 -0.13 18.72
CA ASN A 435 19.00 -1.31 19.34
C ASN A 435 18.09 -2.51 19.05
N MET A 436 18.54 -3.47 18.25
CA MET A 436 17.76 -4.67 17.96
C MET A 436 17.73 -5.61 19.18
N VAL A 437 16.61 -6.28 19.42
CA VAL A 437 16.52 -7.30 20.49
C VAL A 437 17.44 -8.47 20.19
N ASP A 438 17.49 -8.91 18.93
CA ASP A 438 18.38 -9.99 18.47
C ASP A 438 19.12 -9.58 17.19
N ASP A 439 20.09 -8.69 17.36
CA ASP A 439 20.93 -8.14 16.29
C ASP A 439 21.72 -9.20 15.51
N ALA A 440 22.16 -10.26 16.19
CA ALA A 440 23.06 -11.27 15.63
C ALA A 440 22.33 -12.28 14.73
N SER A 441 21.06 -12.57 15.00
CA SER A 441 20.25 -13.48 14.18
C SER A 441 19.40 -12.76 13.12
N ASP A 442 19.25 -11.42 13.22
CA ASP A 442 18.42 -10.63 12.32
C ASP A 442 18.81 -10.85 10.83
N PRO A 443 17.88 -11.35 9.99
CA PRO A 443 18.16 -11.65 8.58
C PRO A 443 18.59 -10.45 7.75
N ILE A 444 18.01 -9.27 7.99
CA ILE A 444 18.32 -8.04 7.24
C ILE A 444 19.76 -7.60 7.56
N LEU A 445 20.11 -7.51 8.84
CA LEU A 445 21.44 -7.14 9.29
C LEU A 445 22.50 -8.14 8.83
N ASN A 446 22.21 -9.43 8.93
CA ASN A 446 23.13 -10.46 8.47
C ASN A 446 23.34 -10.41 6.95
N ALA A 447 22.31 -10.13 6.17
CA ALA A 447 22.45 -9.92 4.73
C ALA A 447 23.30 -8.68 4.41
N ILE A 448 23.07 -7.55 5.10
CA ILE A 448 23.88 -6.33 4.93
C ILE A 448 25.36 -6.59 5.24
N ARG A 449 25.63 -7.30 6.34
CA ARG A 449 27.00 -7.71 6.74
C ARG A 449 27.63 -8.65 5.71
N HIS A 450 26.85 -9.60 5.18
CA HIS A 450 27.31 -10.56 4.19
C HIS A 450 27.80 -9.86 2.91
N VAL A 451 27.03 -8.90 2.40
CA VAL A 451 27.40 -8.10 1.21
C VAL A 451 28.40 -6.97 1.51
N ARG A 452 28.81 -6.83 2.78
CA ARG A 452 29.79 -5.84 3.27
C ARG A 452 29.41 -4.38 3.03
N LEU A 453 28.12 -4.05 3.00
CA LEU A 453 27.63 -2.67 2.93
C LEU A 453 27.60 -2.06 4.34
N LEU A 454 28.77 -1.66 4.84
CA LEU A 454 28.96 -1.19 6.22
C LEU A 454 29.12 0.33 6.33
N ASN A 455 28.65 1.07 5.31
CA ASN A 455 28.74 2.52 5.22
C ASN A 455 30.19 3.04 5.30
N SER A 456 31.14 2.31 4.73
CA SER A 456 32.53 2.77 4.67
C SER A 456 32.65 4.00 3.75
N PRO A 457 33.69 4.85 3.91
CA PRO A 457 33.94 5.97 2.99
C PRO A 457 34.03 5.56 1.51
N GLY A 458 34.56 4.36 1.22
CA GLY A 458 34.71 3.86 -0.14
C GLY A 458 33.39 3.40 -0.79
N ASP A 459 32.34 3.16 0.00
CA ASP A 459 31.06 2.70 -0.55
C ASP A 459 30.31 3.85 -1.26
N ARG A 460 29.87 3.61 -2.50
CA ARG A 460 28.94 4.49 -3.22
C ARG A 460 27.49 4.24 -2.84
N VAL A 461 27.19 3.08 -2.28
CA VAL A 461 25.87 2.74 -1.73
C VAL A 461 25.97 2.67 -0.21
N LYS A 462 25.19 3.50 0.47
CA LYS A 462 25.02 3.50 1.93
C LYS A 462 23.68 2.85 2.28
N VAL A 463 23.59 2.19 3.44
CA VAL A 463 22.38 1.48 3.90
C VAL A 463 21.97 1.97 5.28
N ILE A 464 20.66 2.16 5.47
CA ILE A 464 20.04 2.53 6.74
C ILE A 464 18.81 1.64 6.96
N PHE A 465 18.90 0.73 7.91
CA PHE A 465 17.78 -0.06 8.40
C PHE A 465 17.06 0.71 9.52
N HIS A 466 15.80 1.05 9.28
CA HIS A 466 14.89 1.71 10.21
C HIS A 466 13.79 0.72 10.65
N PRO A 467 13.99 -0.03 11.75
CA PRO A 467 13.10 -1.10 12.21
C PRO A 467 11.82 -0.60 12.91
N GLU A 468 11.22 0.48 12.44
CA GLU A 468 10.01 1.09 13.00
C GLU A 468 9.17 1.72 11.88
N PHE A 469 7.86 1.88 12.10
CA PHE A 469 7.03 2.65 11.19
C PHE A 469 7.39 4.13 11.27
N MET A 470 7.36 4.81 10.11
CA MET A 470 7.58 6.26 10.03
C MET A 470 6.48 7.01 10.78
N ASN A 471 6.86 8.03 11.53
CA ASN A 471 5.98 8.86 12.33
C ASN A 471 6.58 10.27 12.45
N SER A 472 5.78 11.29 12.16
CA SER A 472 6.20 12.69 12.26
C SER A 472 6.63 13.12 13.67
N GLY A 473 6.20 12.42 14.71
CA GLY A 473 6.69 12.58 16.09
C GLY A 473 8.05 11.93 16.40
N SER A 474 8.68 11.21 15.47
CA SER A 474 9.97 10.54 15.71
C SER A 474 11.12 11.55 15.88
N PRO A 475 11.99 11.39 16.90
CA PRO A 475 13.14 12.28 17.11
C PRO A 475 14.27 12.07 16.10
N LEU A 476 14.22 11.00 15.29
CA LEU A 476 15.22 10.72 14.26
C LEU A 476 14.78 11.23 12.89
N ILE A 477 13.69 10.67 12.36
CA ILE A 477 13.14 11.07 11.05
C ILE A 477 11.72 11.58 11.30
N GLY A 478 11.59 12.89 11.49
CA GLY A 478 10.29 13.55 11.72
C GLY A 478 9.44 13.66 10.46
N LEU A 479 9.12 12.51 9.86
CA LEU A 479 8.30 12.36 8.65
C LEU A 479 7.30 11.24 8.86
N ASP A 480 6.06 11.46 8.42
CA ASP A 480 5.11 10.38 8.18
C ASP A 480 5.51 9.61 6.92
N TYR A 481 5.02 8.37 6.79
CA TYR A 481 5.39 7.48 5.70
C TYR A 481 5.17 8.11 4.31
N GLU A 482 4.03 8.76 4.09
CA GLU A 482 3.72 9.38 2.80
C GLU A 482 4.70 10.50 2.44
N ASP A 483 5.11 11.31 3.42
CA ASP A 483 6.09 12.38 3.20
C ASP A 483 7.50 11.83 2.95
N PHE A 484 7.86 10.77 3.66
CA PHE A 484 9.11 10.05 3.43
C PHE A 484 9.19 9.51 1.99
N VAL A 485 8.13 8.83 1.52
CA VAL A 485 8.03 8.32 0.15
C VAL A 485 8.22 9.46 -0.85
N ARG A 486 7.49 10.58 -0.69
CA ARG A 486 7.62 11.77 -1.56
C ARG A 486 9.04 12.35 -1.58
N GLY A 487 9.76 12.31 -0.46
CA GLY A 487 11.15 12.76 -0.36
C GLY A 487 12.16 11.83 -1.04
N CYS A 488 11.82 10.56 -1.22
CA CYS A 488 12.66 9.57 -1.88
C CYS A 488 12.69 9.73 -3.42
N HIS A 489 13.58 8.96 -4.06
CA HIS A 489 13.78 8.98 -5.51
C HIS A 489 13.28 7.73 -6.21
N LEU A 490 13.37 6.57 -5.54
CA LEU A 490 12.99 5.26 -6.11
C LEU A 490 12.51 4.32 -5.00
N GLY A 491 11.30 3.79 -5.11
CA GLY A 491 10.85 2.66 -4.30
C GLY A 491 11.32 1.33 -4.88
N VAL A 492 11.71 0.36 -4.06
CA VAL A 492 12.23 -0.94 -4.52
C VAL A 492 11.54 -2.08 -3.77
N PHE A 493 10.62 -2.75 -4.43
CA PHE A 493 9.73 -3.79 -3.88
C PHE A 493 9.78 -5.08 -4.73
N PRO A 494 10.91 -5.79 -4.76
CA PRO A 494 11.10 -6.97 -5.61
C PRO A 494 10.45 -8.23 -5.00
N SER A 495 9.19 -8.12 -4.58
CA SER A 495 8.50 -9.14 -3.81
C SER A 495 8.48 -10.49 -4.53
N TYR A 496 8.65 -11.57 -3.77
CA TYR A 496 8.44 -12.93 -4.23
C TYR A 496 6.98 -13.36 -4.06
N TYR A 497 6.33 -12.96 -2.97
CA TYR A 497 4.91 -13.25 -2.72
C TYR A 497 4.19 -11.98 -2.28
N GLU A 498 3.40 -11.41 -3.18
CA GLU A 498 2.68 -10.16 -2.97
C GLU A 498 1.35 -10.20 -3.73
N PRO A 499 0.24 -10.58 -3.07
CA PRO A 499 -1.04 -10.75 -3.75
C PRO A 499 -1.50 -9.50 -4.51
N TRP A 500 -1.22 -8.30 -3.97
CA TRP A 500 -1.39 -7.04 -4.65
C TRP A 500 -0.07 -6.27 -4.73
N GLY A 501 0.24 -5.44 -3.73
CA GLY A 501 1.41 -4.57 -3.74
C GLY A 501 1.00 -3.11 -3.52
N THR A 502 0.51 -2.81 -2.32
CA THR A 502 0.04 -1.46 -1.98
C THR A 502 1.18 -0.44 -1.99
N ALA A 503 2.37 -0.80 -1.49
CA ALA A 503 3.52 0.11 -1.43
C ALA A 503 3.97 0.64 -2.82
N PRO A 504 4.16 -0.18 -3.87
CA PRO A 504 4.47 0.34 -5.20
C PRO A 504 3.30 1.11 -5.84
N ALA A 505 2.04 0.75 -5.53
CA ALA A 505 0.87 1.52 -5.98
C ALA A 505 0.86 2.94 -5.34
N GLU A 506 1.10 3.03 -4.03
CA GLU A 506 1.23 4.30 -3.30
C GLU A 506 2.39 5.16 -3.84
N CYS A 507 3.54 4.53 -4.16
CA CYS A 507 4.65 5.25 -4.80
C CYS A 507 4.21 5.90 -6.11
N THR A 508 3.47 5.16 -6.94
CA THR A 508 3.02 5.61 -8.24
C THR A 508 2.06 6.78 -8.13
N VAL A 509 1.08 6.67 -7.22
CA VAL A 509 0.14 7.76 -6.91
C VAL A 509 0.87 9.01 -6.37
N MET A 510 1.98 8.84 -5.64
CA MET A 510 2.83 9.94 -5.16
C MET A 510 3.85 10.44 -6.18
N GLY A 511 3.83 9.94 -7.43
CA GLY A 511 4.77 10.33 -8.48
C GLY A 511 6.21 9.86 -8.26
N VAL A 512 6.40 8.79 -7.48
CA VAL A 512 7.70 8.19 -7.18
C VAL A 512 7.87 6.90 -8.00
N PRO A 513 8.84 6.85 -8.93
CA PRO A 513 9.17 5.64 -9.67
C PRO A 513 9.43 4.46 -8.74
N CYS A 514 9.13 3.26 -9.20
CA CYS A 514 9.36 2.06 -8.39
C CYS A 514 9.88 0.88 -9.21
N ILE A 515 10.66 0.02 -8.55
CA ILE A 515 10.97 -1.33 -9.00
C ILE A 515 10.01 -2.30 -8.30
N THR A 516 9.33 -3.14 -9.06
CA THR A 516 8.46 -4.23 -8.57
C THR A 516 8.83 -5.55 -9.27
N SER A 517 8.04 -6.62 -9.09
CA SER A 517 8.25 -7.90 -9.76
C SER A 517 7.00 -8.37 -10.51
N ASN A 518 7.17 -9.26 -11.48
CA ASN A 518 6.07 -9.95 -12.16
C ASN A 518 5.40 -11.04 -11.29
N LEU A 519 5.82 -11.20 -10.03
CA LEU A 519 5.15 -12.00 -9.01
C LEU A 519 4.32 -11.15 -8.03
N SER A 520 4.37 -9.82 -8.15
CA SER A 520 3.48 -8.90 -7.45
C SER A 520 2.22 -8.67 -8.28
N GLY A 521 1.06 -8.65 -7.63
CA GLY A 521 -0.21 -8.31 -8.27
C GLY A 521 -0.20 -6.95 -8.97
N TYR A 522 0.40 -5.93 -8.34
CA TYR A 522 0.62 -4.60 -8.91
C TYR A 522 1.53 -4.65 -10.16
N GLY A 523 2.61 -5.43 -10.11
CA GLY A 523 3.52 -5.59 -11.23
C GLY A 523 2.85 -6.25 -12.43
N GLY A 524 2.13 -7.36 -12.20
CA GLY A 524 1.33 -8.03 -13.23
C GLY A 524 0.25 -7.12 -13.81
N PHE A 525 -0.45 -6.37 -12.96
CA PHE A 525 -1.43 -5.38 -13.40
C PHE A 525 -0.78 -4.33 -14.32
N MET A 526 0.31 -3.67 -13.91
CA MET A 526 0.98 -2.66 -14.74
C MET A 526 1.54 -3.22 -16.06
N GLU A 527 1.97 -4.48 -16.08
CA GLU A 527 2.42 -5.16 -17.30
C GLU A 527 1.27 -5.40 -18.29
N GLU A 528 0.05 -5.64 -17.80
CA GLU A 528 -1.15 -5.77 -18.64
C GLU A 528 -1.60 -4.45 -19.25
N ILE A 529 -1.46 -3.35 -18.51
CA ILE A 529 -1.96 -2.03 -18.94
C ILE A 529 -0.97 -1.28 -19.82
N LEU A 530 0.32 -1.37 -19.55
CA LEU A 530 1.32 -0.52 -20.20
C LEU A 530 2.09 -1.29 -21.27
N GLU A 531 2.31 -0.67 -22.44
CA GLU A 531 3.21 -1.25 -23.45
C GLU A 531 4.68 -1.23 -22.99
N THR A 532 5.09 -0.14 -22.34
CA THR A 532 6.46 0.06 -21.83
C THR A 532 6.45 0.65 -20.42
N PRO A 533 6.27 -0.19 -19.39
CA PRO A 533 6.20 0.24 -17.99
C PRO A 533 7.38 1.14 -17.55
N ALA A 534 8.60 0.82 -18.00
CA ALA A 534 9.82 1.53 -17.59
C ALA A 534 9.85 3.01 -18.01
N ASP A 535 9.20 3.37 -19.13
CA ASP A 535 9.12 4.75 -19.61
C ASP A 535 8.25 5.63 -18.71
N TYR A 536 7.33 5.01 -17.97
CA TYR A 536 6.50 5.61 -16.93
C TYR A 536 7.11 5.48 -15.53
N GLY A 537 8.33 4.93 -15.39
CA GLY A 537 8.98 4.76 -14.09
C GLY A 537 8.56 3.51 -13.33
N ILE A 538 7.88 2.57 -13.97
CA ILE A 538 7.53 1.26 -13.40
C ILE A 538 8.50 0.22 -13.94
N HIS A 539 9.45 -0.22 -13.11
CA HIS A 539 10.46 -1.20 -13.50
C HIS A 539 10.07 -2.58 -12.97
N ILE A 540 9.80 -3.53 -13.84
CA ILE A 540 9.33 -4.87 -13.46
C ILE A 540 10.49 -5.86 -13.59
N VAL A 541 10.92 -6.43 -12.47
CA VAL A 541 11.93 -7.50 -12.40
C VAL A 541 11.23 -8.82 -12.67
N ASP A 542 11.80 -9.62 -13.57
CA ASP A 542 11.30 -10.96 -13.85
C ASP A 542 11.84 -11.92 -12.80
N ARG A 543 10.97 -12.32 -11.87
CA ARG A 543 11.25 -13.32 -10.82
C ARG A 543 10.51 -14.64 -11.06
N ARG A 544 9.80 -14.76 -12.19
CA ARG A 544 8.97 -15.92 -12.53
C ARG A 544 9.67 -16.84 -13.52
N THR A 545 10.28 -16.28 -14.57
CA THR A 545 10.88 -17.07 -15.66
C THR A 545 12.41 -17.13 -15.57
N ARG A 546 13.00 -16.28 -14.74
CA ARG A 546 14.45 -16.19 -14.56
C ARG A 546 14.90 -16.80 -13.23
N SER A 547 16.16 -17.18 -13.18
CA SER A 547 16.80 -17.58 -11.93
C SER A 547 16.91 -16.41 -10.95
N THR A 548 17.11 -16.72 -9.67
CA THR A 548 17.36 -15.71 -8.63
C THR A 548 18.53 -14.80 -8.99
N GLU A 549 19.62 -15.37 -9.51
CA GLU A 549 20.84 -14.65 -9.90
C GLU A 549 20.61 -13.66 -11.05
N GLU A 550 19.86 -14.08 -12.07
CA GLU A 550 19.49 -13.20 -13.19
C GLU A 550 18.53 -12.09 -12.74
N SER A 551 17.61 -12.40 -11.82
CA SER A 551 16.67 -11.43 -11.23
C SER A 551 17.42 -10.34 -10.45
N ILE A 552 18.41 -10.74 -9.64
CA ILE A 552 19.29 -9.82 -8.89
C ILE A 552 20.08 -8.93 -9.85
N ASN A 553 20.68 -9.51 -10.89
CA ASN A 553 21.43 -8.74 -11.89
C ASN A 553 20.55 -7.72 -12.62
N GLN A 554 19.34 -8.14 -13.04
CA GLN A 554 18.38 -7.25 -13.69
C GLN A 554 17.96 -6.09 -12.76
N MET A 555 17.74 -6.35 -11.48
CA MET A 555 17.41 -5.29 -10.53
C MET A 555 18.57 -4.32 -10.33
N ALA A 556 19.81 -4.83 -10.22
CA ALA A 556 21.00 -3.99 -10.17
C ALA A 556 21.18 -3.15 -11.45
N ASP A 557 20.81 -3.68 -12.63
CA ASP A 557 20.80 -2.95 -13.90
C ASP A 557 19.81 -1.79 -13.88
N TYR A 558 18.57 -2.03 -13.44
CA TYR A 558 17.56 -0.97 -13.33
C TYR A 558 17.99 0.14 -12.36
N MET A 559 18.54 -0.22 -11.20
CA MET A 559 19.08 0.74 -10.25
C MET A 559 20.24 1.56 -10.84
N LEU A 560 21.16 0.91 -11.56
CA LEU A 560 22.28 1.59 -12.21
C LEU A 560 21.80 2.56 -13.30
N GLN A 561 20.88 2.13 -14.16
CA GLN A 561 20.26 2.97 -15.20
C GLN A 561 19.56 4.19 -14.58
N PHE A 562 18.88 4.02 -13.45
CA PHE A 562 18.28 5.13 -12.72
C PHE A 562 19.33 6.10 -12.17
N CYS A 563 20.44 5.60 -11.62
CA CYS A 563 21.55 6.41 -11.12
C CYS A 563 22.24 7.25 -12.22
N GLN A 564 22.18 6.80 -13.48
CA GLN A 564 22.73 7.49 -14.64
C GLN A 564 21.82 8.59 -15.19
N LYS A 565 20.55 8.68 -14.73
CA LYS A 565 19.63 9.74 -15.17
C LYS A 565 20.07 11.09 -14.61
N SER A 566 20.01 12.13 -15.43
CA SER A 566 20.12 13.52 -14.98
C SER A 566 18.93 13.95 -14.11
N ARG A 567 19.08 15.05 -13.35
CA ARG A 567 17.99 15.63 -12.56
C ARG A 567 16.74 15.92 -13.42
N ARG A 568 16.93 16.43 -14.64
CA ARG A 568 15.83 16.70 -15.59
C ARG A 568 15.11 15.41 -15.99
N GLN A 569 15.85 14.35 -16.35
CA GLN A 569 15.25 13.06 -16.70
C GLN A 569 14.48 12.45 -15.53
N ARG A 570 14.97 12.58 -14.28
CA ARG A 570 14.26 12.11 -13.09
C ARG A 570 12.96 12.89 -12.86
N ILE A 571 12.98 14.22 -13.00
CA ILE A 571 11.75 15.05 -12.92
C ILE A 571 10.74 14.62 -13.99
N THR A 572 11.19 14.46 -15.24
CA THR A 572 10.31 13.98 -16.32
C THR A 572 9.74 12.60 -16.03
N GLN A 573 10.54 11.67 -15.50
CA GLN A 573 10.06 10.34 -15.14
C GLN A 573 9.00 10.41 -14.02
N ARG A 574 9.21 11.21 -12.97
CA ARG A 574 8.22 11.44 -11.91
C ARG A 574 6.90 11.98 -12.43
N ASN A 575 6.95 12.99 -13.32
CA ASN A 575 5.75 13.52 -13.97
C ASN A 575 4.99 12.44 -14.77
N ARG A 576 5.71 11.49 -15.39
CA ARG A 576 5.08 10.38 -16.11
C ARG A 576 4.50 9.34 -15.16
N THR A 577 5.18 9.04 -14.07
CA THR A 577 4.70 8.13 -13.02
C THR A 577 3.41 8.66 -12.40
N GLU A 578 3.37 9.95 -12.08
CA GLU A 578 2.18 10.58 -11.46
C GLU A 578 0.95 10.52 -12.36
N ARG A 579 1.10 10.63 -13.70
CA ARG A 579 -0.02 10.46 -14.65
C ARG A 579 -0.70 9.08 -14.59
N LEU A 580 -0.06 8.08 -14.00
CA LEU A 580 -0.66 6.77 -13.80
C LEU A 580 -1.55 6.70 -12.55
N SER A 581 -1.60 7.76 -11.71
CA SER A 581 -2.39 7.78 -10.47
C SER A 581 -3.86 7.50 -10.72
N ASP A 582 -4.42 8.04 -11.80
CA ASP A 582 -5.85 7.93 -12.11
C ASP A 582 -6.24 6.48 -12.41
N LEU A 583 -5.34 5.70 -13.00
CA LEU A 583 -5.54 4.27 -13.28
C LEU A 583 -5.67 3.44 -12.00
N LEU A 584 -5.05 3.90 -10.92
CA LEU A 584 -5.08 3.26 -9.61
C LEU A 584 -6.21 3.78 -8.72
N ASP A 585 -7.01 4.74 -9.20
CA ASP A 585 -8.10 5.32 -8.41
C ASP A 585 -9.30 4.36 -8.33
N TRP A 586 -9.97 4.36 -7.17
CA TRP A 586 -11.18 3.56 -6.94
C TRP A 586 -12.32 3.87 -7.93
N LYS A 587 -12.35 5.05 -8.57
CA LYS A 587 -13.30 5.36 -9.63
C LYS A 587 -13.16 4.43 -10.83
N ILE A 588 -11.93 4.01 -11.16
CA ILE A 588 -11.67 3.06 -12.24
C ILE A 588 -11.72 1.63 -11.70
N MET A 589 -10.97 1.35 -10.63
CA MET A 589 -10.86 0.01 -10.05
C MET A 589 -12.19 -0.52 -9.49
N GLY A 590 -13.06 0.37 -9.01
CA GLY A 590 -14.39 0.03 -8.51
C GLY A 590 -15.32 -0.55 -9.57
N MET A 591 -15.04 -0.32 -10.86
CA MET A 591 -15.83 -0.89 -11.95
C MET A 591 -15.74 -2.42 -12.01
N GLU A 592 -14.62 -3.02 -11.59
CA GLU A 592 -14.52 -4.48 -11.50
C GLU A 592 -15.43 -5.05 -10.41
N TYR A 593 -15.60 -4.32 -9.31
CA TYR A 593 -16.56 -4.69 -8.27
C TYR A 593 -18.01 -4.59 -8.79
N VAL A 594 -18.33 -3.58 -9.60
CA VAL A 594 -19.65 -3.47 -10.27
C VAL A 594 -19.90 -4.69 -11.15
N ARG A 595 -18.90 -5.14 -11.93
CA ARG A 595 -19.01 -6.34 -12.78
C ARG A 595 -19.23 -7.61 -11.96
N ALA A 596 -18.48 -7.80 -10.88
CA ALA A 596 -18.67 -8.94 -9.98
C ALA A 596 -20.09 -9.00 -9.42
N ARG A 597 -20.65 -7.85 -9.02
CA ARG A 597 -22.04 -7.74 -8.55
C ARG A 597 -23.06 -8.05 -9.64
N LYS A 598 -22.89 -7.49 -10.84
CA LYS A 598 -23.77 -7.78 -11.98
C LYS A 598 -23.74 -9.26 -12.36
N LEU A 599 -22.56 -9.87 -12.43
CA LEU A 599 -22.42 -11.30 -12.72
C LEU A 599 -23.09 -12.17 -11.67
N ALA A 600 -22.97 -11.81 -10.38
CA ALA A 600 -23.61 -12.53 -9.29
C ALA A 600 -25.14 -12.46 -9.42
N LEU A 601 -25.70 -11.27 -9.66
CA LEU A 601 -27.13 -11.10 -9.90
C LEU A 601 -27.62 -11.87 -11.14
N TYR A 602 -26.86 -11.84 -12.23
CA TYR A 602 -27.19 -12.58 -13.45
C TYR A 602 -27.27 -14.09 -13.19
N ARG A 603 -26.32 -14.65 -12.45
CA ARG A 603 -26.29 -16.08 -12.11
C ARG A 603 -27.41 -16.48 -11.15
N THR A 604 -27.80 -15.60 -10.22
CA THR A 604 -28.86 -15.87 -9.24
C THR A 604 -30.27 -15.63 -9.79
N TYR A 605 -30.45 -14.62 -10.65
CA TYR A 605 -31.75 -14.16 -11.17
C TYR A 605 -31.77 -14.09 -12.70
N PRO A 606 -31.45 -15.18 -13.44
CA PRO A 606 -31.27 -15.13 -14.89
C PRO A 606 -32.53 -14.67 -15.65
N ASP A 607 -33.72 -15.01 -15.15
CA ASP A 607 -34.99 -14.60 -15.76
C ASP A 607 -35.18 -13.08 -15.76
N SER A 608 -34.58 -12.37 -14.80
CA SER A 608 -34.60 -10.90 -14.72
C SER A 608 -33.67 -10.23 -15.73
N PHE A 609 -32.82 -11.00 -16.43
CA PHE A 609 -31.88 -10.54 -17.45
C PHE A 609 -32.19 -11.12 -18.85
N ALA A 610 -33.40 -11.67 -19.04
CA ALA A 610 -33.80 -12.29 -20.31
C ALA A 610 -33.61 -11.32 -21.50
N GLY A 611 -32.79 -11.72 -22.48
CA GLY A 611 -32.44 -10.92 -23.66
C GLY A 611 -31.09 -10.20 -23.57
N ALA A 612 -30.45 -10.16 -22.40
CA ALA A 612 -29.06 -9.73 -22.26
C ALA A 612 -28.13 -10.95 -22.28
N GLU A 613 -27.05 -10.89 -23.07
CA GLU A 613 -25.98 -11.88 -22.94
C GLU A 613 -25.31 -11.73 -21.57
N ALA A 614 -24.95 -12.85 -20.94
CA ALA A 614 -24.08 -12.84 -19.77
C ALA A 614 -22.76 -12.22 -20.23
N GLY A 615 -22.56 -10.92 -20.02
CA GLY A 615 -21.30 -10.28 -20.35
C GLY A 615 -20.16 -11.09 -19.72
N GLU A 616 -19.19 -11.52 -20.54
CA GLU A 616 -17.98 -12.12 -20.02
C GLU A 616 -17.28 -11.10 -19.10
N PHE A 617 -16.51 -11.59 -18.13
CA PHE A 617 -15.63 -10.75 -17.31
C PHE A 617 -14.44 -10.28 -18.18
N GLU A 618 -14.71 -9.61 -19.29
CA GLU A 618 -13.70 -9.04 -20.16
C GLU A 618 -13.08 -7.83 -19.48
N SER A 619 -11.75 -7.75 -19.54
CA SER A 619 -10.99 -6.62 -19.02
C SER A 619 -11.51 -5.32 -19.62
N TYR A 620 -11.67 -4.28 -18.78
CA TYR A 620 -11.99 -2.93 -19.26
C TYR A 620 -10.94 -2.38 -20.23
N ILE A 621 -9.72 -2.93 -20.17
CA ILE A 621 -8.58 -2.47 -20.94
C ILE A 621 -8.51 -3.26 -22.23
N LYS A 622 -9.17 -2.70 -23.25
CA LYS A 622 -9.17 -3.27 -24.61
C LYS A 622 -7.87 -2.98 -25.37
N ALA A 623 -7.13 -1.94 -24.97
CA ALA A 623 -5.85 -1.54 -25.57
C ALA A 623 -4.86 -1.07 -24.49
N LYS A 624 -3.59 -1.45 -24.63
CA LYS A 624 -2.53 -1.00 -23.73
C LYS A 624 -2.27 0.49 -23.91
N ILE A 625 -1.89 1.16 -22.83
CA ILE A 625 -1.44 2.54 -22.85
C ILE A 625 -0.08 2.58 -23.57
N PRO A 626 0.02 3.36 -24.66
CA PRO A 626 1.24 3.42 -25.45
C PRO A 626 2.33 4.18 -24.71
N LYS A 627 3.51 4.25 -25.33
CA LYS A 627 4.61 5.09 -24.84
C LYS A 627 4.16 6.52 -24.54
N PRO A 628 4.66 7.13 -23.46
CA PRO A 628 4.29 8.50 -23.13
C PRO A 628 4.79 9.43 -24.24
N LEU A 629 3.88 10.29 -24.75
CA LEU A 629 4.24 11.33 -25.71
C LEU A 629 5.43 12.13 -25.16
N SER A 630 6.37 12.45 -26.05
CA SER A 630 7.53 13.30 -25.74
C SER A 630 7.02 14.66 -25.26
N ALA A 631 6.89 14.83 -23.95
CA ALA A 631 6.36 16.07 -23.40
C ALA A 631 7.29 17.25 -23.77
N PRO A 632 6.75 18.41 -24.18
CA PRO A 632 7.55 19.63 -24.26
C PRO A 632 8.15 19.91 -22.88
N GLY A 633 9.34 20.54 -22.86
CA GLY A 633 10.05 20.84 -21.62
C GLY A 633 9.16 21.60 -20.65
N SER A 634 9.25 21.27 -19.36
CA SER A 634 8.52 21.98 -18.29
C SER A 634 8.60 23.50 -18.47
N PRO A 635 7.52 24.26 -18.19
CA PRO A 635 7.55 25.71 -18.28
C PRO A 635 8.73 26.25 -17.49
N ARG A 636 9.56 27.07 -18.12
CA ARG A 636 10.64 27.78 -17.42
C ARG A 636 10.00 28.59 -16.29
N ILE A 637 10.56 28.48 -15.09
CA ILE A 637 10.27 29.41 -13.99
C ILE A 637 10.62 30.81 -14.50
N LYS A 638 9.61 31.64 -14.79
CA LYS A 638 9.81 33.03 -15.22
C LYS A 638 10.47 33.80 -14.07
N GLY A 639 11.75 34.11 -14.26
CA GLY A 639 12.58 34.82 -13.29
C GLY A 639 13.89 35.32 -13.89
N SER A 640 13.84 35.90 -15.10
CA SER A 640 14.75 36.96 -15.60
C SER A 640 14.45 37.26 -17.08
N GLY A 641 13.86 38.44 -17.34
CA GLY A 641 14.03 39.22 -18.58
C GLY A 641 13.32 38.79 -19.88
N SER A 642 12.36 39.64 -20.30
CA SER A 642 11.82 39.94 -21.66
C SER A 642 10.88 38.98 -22.44
N VAL A 643 9.61 39.39 -22.47
CA VAL A 643 8.58 39.56 -23.55
C VAL A 643 8.26 38.46 -24.60
N ALA A 644 6.97 38.08 -24.55
CA ALA A 644 5.97 37.61 -25.54
C ALA A 644 6.25 36.42 -26.48
N ASP A 645 5.41 35.39 -26.38
CA ASP A 645 4.42 35.03 -27.41
C ASP A 645 3.29 34.21 -26.73
N ASP A 646 2.06 34.74 -26.79
CA ASP A 646 0.81 34.11 -26.35
C ASP A 646 0.11 33.59 -27.60
N GLU A 647 0.11 32.27 -27.84
CA GLU A 647 -0.82 31.53 -28.73
C GLU A 647 -0.42 30.04 -28.76
N GLU A 648 -0.82 29.23 -27.76
CA GLU A 648 -0.87 27.74 -27.86
C GLU A 648 -1.36 27.10 -26.53
N ILE A 649 -2.62 27.33 -26.10
CA ILE A 649 -3.19 26.59 -24.94
C ILE A 649 -4.67 26.20 -25.16
N THR A 650 -5.06 25.71 -26.34
CA THR A 650 -6.46 25.28 -26.57
C THR A 650 -6.69 23.94 -27.30
N GLU A 651 -5.69 23.08 -27.51
CA GLU A 651 -5.90 21.82 -28.26
C GLU A 651 -5.58 20.51 -27.50
N GLY A 652 -5.58 20.52 -26.17
CA GLY A 652 -5.16 19.36 -25.37
C GLY A 652 -6.25 18.42 -24.84
N MET A 653 -7.55 18.71 -25.00
CA MET A 653 -8.62 18.05 -24.22
C MET A 653 -9.74 17.36 -25.02
N SER A 654 -9.61 17.17 -26.34
CA SER A 654 -10.71 16.61 -27.15
C SER A 654 -10.56 15.16 -27.61
N ASN A 655 -9.53 14.41 -27.22
CA ASN A 655 -9.28 13.06 -27.78
C ASN A 655 -9.33 11.90 -26.75
N PHE A 656 -10.19 12.00 -25.74
CA PHE A 656 -10.67 10.82 -25.02
C PHE A 656 -12.10 10.53 -25.48
N ASN A 657 -12.23 9.86 -26.63
CA ASN A 657 -13.52 9.33 -27.06
C ASN A 657 -13.90 8.15 -26.16
N ILE A 658 -14.68 8.45 -25.12
CA ILE A 658 -15.59 7.50 -24.50
C ILE A 658 -16.72 7.32 -25.50
N ILE A 659 -16.86 6.12 -26.06
CA ILE A 659 -17.99 5.77 -26.91
C ILE A 659 -19.17 5.54 -25.97
N ASP A 660 -20.03 6.55 -25.84
CA ASP A 660 -21.38 6.41 -25.32
C ASP A 660 -22.26 5.83 -26.45
N GLU A 661 -22.61 4.55 -26.35
CA GLU A 661 -23.70 3.98 -27.12
C GLU A 661 -25.01 4.17 -26.35
N GLU A 662 -25.76 5.23 -26.67
CA GLU A 662 -27.19 5.30 -26.39
C GLU A 662 -27.93 6.13 -27.46
N ASN A 663 -28.99 5.51 -28.00
CA ASN A 663 -30.15 6.07 -28.73
C ASN A 663 -30.12 6.13 -30.28
N GLU A 664 -30.52 5.01 -30.90
CA GLU A 664 -31.34 5.02 -32.12
C GLU A 664 -32.77 4.55 -31.79
N GLU A 665 -33.61 5.48 -31.37
CA GLU A 665 -35.07 5.42 -31.58
C GLU A 665 -35.53 6.78 -32.11
N THR A 666 -35.71 6.90 -33.42
CA THR A 666 -36.83 7.59 -34.10
C THR A 666 -36.54 7.79 -35.60
N ARG A 667 -36.99 6.84 -36.43
CA ARG A 667 -37.83 7.10 -37.61
C ARG A 667 -38.38 5.82 -38.23
#